data_AF-A0A418V5E0-F1
#
_entry.id   AF-A0A418V5E0-F1
#
_cell.length_a   1.000
_cell.length_b   1.000
_cell.length_c   1.000
_cell.angle_alpha   90.00
_cell.angle_beta   90.00
_cell.angle_gamma   90.00
#
_symmetry.space_group_name_H-M   'P 1'
#
loop_
_entity.id
_entity.type
_entity.pdbx_description
1 polymer ?
#
loop_
_entity_poly.entity_id
_entity_poly.type
_entity_poly.pdbx_seq_one_letter_code
_entity_poly.pdbx_strand_id
1 'polypeptide(L)'
;MATVQELRERLRRPLAAELAGGCQNRVVAGGVEKLLASALANPFPKVRERLTGYADWNESERAEALQDALKLLGDTEKPKAAASRAARPAPPAAAPGERLAPDTPVAQLDTGPGGPRKLSSLGLHNLRDVLHAYPHRHEDRRALPDLANVEEGQKVTVEGVVVNKHRRTPKPNMLIIEVTLETPSGGRVKASWFNQPWVERQLREGARLILTGRAKKFGSRVQLGVEHIETVDGAQDSLSTGRIVGVYDSKEGISQEFLRKAAFKALQAVPLDDYLPAHWRRKYALTDLADALWGIHFPRDEGHLSRASHRLRFDEYLFLELRMLLQGEDAVLQGKRFQATGDDIGKFEAALPFRFTNAQRRVLLEITDDMRSDRQMARLVQGDVGSGKTAVAACALYLAVRDGYQGALMAPTEILARQHFKNLEGYLGQLDVRVGLLIGAMTPRQKLEMQTRIAEGDVDVVVGTQALIQENVQWGNLGLAVVDEEHRFGVQQRRKLLQSRPDVLVMSATPIPRSLALTAYGDLELSIIDELPPGRTPIETKLIQDNYRTQAYGFVMKQIREGRQAYVVTSLIEENENLELLAATQLADDLKTILPEARIDLLHGKMAAAEKDYVMERFRRREFDILVSTTVIEVGVDVPNATVMVIENAERFGLAQLHQLRGRVGRGSAQSYCVLIAGEHSQKTRKRLKIIEGSTDGFVIAEADLKLRGPGELRGTRQSGIPDLRLADLANDTGIIEQARELAKHILANDPKLEHPRLQYLRSELQNRSQSVAFREVI
;
A
#
# COMPACT_ATOMS: atom_id res chain seq x y z
N MET A 1 17.98 38.59 18.33
CA MET A 1 18.18 37.79 19.55
C MET A 1 16.85 37.11 19.87
N ALA A 2 16.84 35.81 20.17
CA ALA A 2 15.60 35.09 20.46
C ALA A 2 14.91 35.68 21.69
N THR A 3 13.58 35.80 21.66
CA THR A 3 12.83 36.31 22.81
C THR A 3 12.84 35.30 23.96
N VAL A 4 12.70 35.76 25.20
CA VAL A 4 12.66 34.87 26.38
C VAL A 4 11.54 33.82 26.25
N GLN A 5 10.45 34.16 25.56
CA GLN A 5 9.33 33.25 25.28
C GLN A 5 9.69 32.16 24.26
N GLU A 6 10.44 32.50 23.20
CA GLU A 6 10.96 31.51 22.24
C GLU A 6 12.01 30.58 22.88
N LEU A 7 12.87 31.11 23.75
CA LEU A 7 13.85 30.31 24.50
C LEU A 7 13.14 29.35 25.48
N ARG A 8 12.04 29.79 26.10
CA ARG A 8 11.19 28.96 26.97
C ARG A 8 10.57 27.79 26.21
N GLU A 9 9.98 28.02 25.03
CA GLU A 9 9.40 26.94 24.22
C GLU A 9 10.47 25.96 23.70
N ARG A 10 11.63 26.48 23.31
CA ARG A 10 12.76 25.66 22.85
C ARG A 10 13.38 24.81 23.96
N LEU A 11 13.32 25.25 25.22
CA LEU A 11 13.73 24.45 26.38
C LEU A 11 12.63 23.47 26.82
N ARG A 12 11.35 23.85 26.72
CA ARG A 12 10.20 23.03 27.13
C ARG A 12 10.03 21.77 26.27
N ARG A 13 10.18 21.89 24.93
CA ARG A 13 10.00 20.77 24.00
C ARG A 13 10.88 19.54 24.31
N PRO A 14 12.21 19.66 24.46
CA PRO A 14 13.05 18.52 24.79
C PRO A 14 12.77 17.95 26.19
N LEU A 15 12.49 18.78 27.20
CA LEU A 15 12.14 18.28 28.55
C LEU A 15 10.81 17.51 28.57
N ALA A 16 9.82 17.95 27.77
CA ALA A 16 8.54 17.25 27.62
C ALA A 16 8.70 15.92 26.85
N ALA A 17 9.56 15.89 25.83
CA ALA A 17 9.88 14.67 25.10
C ALA A 17 10.63 13.65 25.98
N GLU A 18 11.47 14.11 26.91
CA GLU A 18 12.20 13.25 27.85
C GLU A 18 11.23 12.60 28.85
N LEU A 19 10.25 13.36 29.35
CA LEU A 19 9.18 12.83 30.20
C LEU A 19 8.30 11.80 29.46
N ALA A 20 7.96 12.07 28.19
CA ALA A 20 7.18 11.15 27.36
C ALA A 20 7.96 9.89 26.94
N GLY A 21 9.29 9.98 26.87
CA GLY A 21 10.20 8.90 26.48
C GLY A 21 10.69 8.03 27.65
N GLY A 22 10.12 8.17 28.85
CA GLY A 22 10.46 7.35 30.02
C GLY A 22 11.69 7.80 30.80
N CYS A 23 12.11 9.07 30.71
CA CYS A 23 13.15 9.68 31.56
C CYS A 23 14.54 9.01 31.50
N GLN A 24 14.92 8.50 30.33
CA GLN A 24 16.16 7.75 30.08
C GLN A 24 17.44 8.60 29.92
N ASN A 25 17.32 9.93 30.01
CA ASN A 25 18.36 10.93 29.81
C ASN A 25 19.00 10.92 28.41
N ARG A 26 18.19 10.78 27.35
CA ARG A 26 18.67 10.56 25.96
C ARG A 26 18.14 11.55 24.92
N VAL A 27 17.24 12.47 25.28
CA VAL A 27 16.60 13.37 24.31
C VAL A 27 17.58 14.37 23.67
N VAL A 28 18.72 14.62 24.30
CA VAL A 28 19.80 15.45 23.74
C VAL A 28 21.14 14.74 23.88
N ALA A 29 22.01 14.88 22.87
CA ALA A 29 23.36 14.30 22.89
C ALA A 29 24.21 14.89 24.02
N GLY A 30 24.36 14.13 25.11
CA GLY A 30 25.00 14.55 26.37
C GLY A 30 24.03 14.80 27.53
N GLY A 31 22.76 14.40 27.39
CA GLY A 31 21.76 14.41 28.46
C GLY A 31 21.16 15.78 28.77
N VAL A 32 20.21 15.78 29.70
CA VAL A 32 19.49 16.97 30.17
C VAL A 32 20.44 17.99 30.81
N GLU A 33 21.52 17.56 31.47
CA GLU A 33 22.49 18.47 32.08
C GLU A 33 23.22 19.33 31.05
N LYS A 34 23.57 18.77 29.89
CA LYS A 34 24.18 19.55 28.80
C LYS A 34 23.18 20.53 28.17
N LEU A 35 21.90 20.17 28.13
CA LEU A 35 20.83 21.09 27.74
C LEU A 35 20.73 22.28 28.73
N LEU A 36 20.88 22.03 30.03
CA LEU A 36 20.87 23.05 31.08
C LEU A 36 22.15 23.92 31.13
N ALA A 37 23.28 23.40 30.63
CA ALA A 37 24.52 24.17 30.47
C ALA A 37 24.51 25.07 29.22
N SER A 38 23.51 24.93 28.34
CA SER A 38 23.40 25.73 27.11
C SER A 38 22.82 27.13 27.36
N ALA A 39 23.07 28.04 26.41
CA ALA A 39 22.52 29.40 26.44
C ALA A 39 20.97 29.45 26.48
N LEU A 40 20.28 28.34 26.17
CA LEU A 40 18.83 28.21 26.22
C LEU A 40 18.28 28.24 27.65
N ALA A 41 19.04 27.71 28.63
CA ALA A 41 18.60 27.58 30.02
C ALA A 41 19.04 28.74 30.92
N ASN A 42 19.96 29.59 30.46
CA ASN A 42 20.46 30.75 31.20
C ASN A 42 19.35 31.68 31.74
N PRO A 43 18.26 31.96 31.01
CA PRO A 43 17.16 32.80 31.52
C PRO A 43 16.28 32.14 32.60
N PHE A 44 16.47 30.84 32.90
CA PHE A 44 15.59 30.05 33.78
C PHE A 44 16.35 29.38 34.94
N PRO A 45 16.87 30.15 35.91
CA PRO A 45 17.71 29.61 36.99
C PRO A 45 17.00 28.58 37.88
N LYS A 46 15.69 28.76 38.14
CA LYS A 46 14.88 27.83 38.96
C LYS A 46 14.72 26.45 38.31
N VAL A 47 14.70 26.39 36.98
CA VAL A 47 14.59 25.14 36.22
C VAL A 47 15.94 24.41 36.24
N ARG A 48 17.04 25.17 36.15
CA ARG A 48 18.40 24.61 36.29
C ARG A 48 18.62 24.02 37.68
N GLU A 49 18.26 24.75 38.72
CA GLU A 49 18.38 24.30 40.11
C GLU A 49 17.58 23.00 40.35
N ARG A 50 16.36 22.90 39.80
CA ARG A 50 15.51 21.71 39.94
C ARG A 50 15.96 20.48 39.15
N LEU A 51 16.81 20.64 38.14
CA LEU A 51 17.30 19.55 37.31
C LEU A 51 18.83 19.38 37.44
N THR A 52 19.44 19.93 38.49
CA THR A 52 20.87 19.74 38.78
C THR A 52 21.09 18.36 39.40
N GLY A 53 21.96 17.54 38.81
CA GLY A 53 22.18 16.15 39.24
C GLY A 53 21.22 15.14 38.60
N TYR A 54 20.50 15.55 37.54
CA TYR A 54 19.53 14.73 36.84
C TYR A 54 20.11 13.41 36.30
N ALA A 55 21.39 13.39 35.94
CA ALA A 55 22.05 12.18 35.45
C ALA A 55 22.17 11.08 36.52
N ASP A 56 22.17 11.44 37.81
CA ASP A 56 22.44 10.50 38.91
C ASP A 56 21.15 9.97 39.58
N TRP A 57 19.98 10.49 39.21
CA TRP A 57 18.68 10.09 39.77
C TRP A 57 18.06 8.85 39.12
N ASN A 58 17.17 8.16 39.84
CA ASN A 58 16.39 7.06 39.30
C ASN A 58 15.22 7.58 38.42
N GLU A 59 14.57 6.68 37.66
CA GLU A 59 13.54 7.06 36.68
C GLU A 59 12.32 7.76 37.30
N SER A 60 11.93 7.40 38.53
CA SER A 60 10.81 8.04 39.23
C SER A 60 11.17 9.45 39.72
N GLU A 61 12.36 9.64 40.30
CA GLU A 61 12.87 10.95 40.71
C GLU A 61 13.04 11.90 39.52
N ARG A 62 13.52 11.38 38.39
CA ARG A 62 13.62 12.13 37.13
C ARG A 62 12.28 12.58 36.59
N ALA A 63 11.26 11.70 36.64
CA ALA A 63 9.92 12.03 36.18
C ALA A 63 9.29 13.16 37.02
N GLU A 64 9.43 13.10 38.35
CA GLU A 64 8.93 14.12 39.26
C GLU A 64 9.63 15.46 39.05
N ALA A 65 10.97 15.45 38.97
CA ALA A 65 11.75 16.66 38.73
C ALA A 65 11.46 17.31 37.36
N LEU A 66 11.24 16.50 36.31
CA LEU A 66 10.85 17.01 34.99
C LEU A 66 9.45 17.62 35.00
N GLN A 67 8.49 17.01 35.68
CA GLN A 67 7.14 17.57 35.82
C GLN A 67 7.18 18.93 36.52
N ASP A 68 7.96 19.07 37.59
CA ASP A 68 8.09 20.33 38.30
C ASP A 68 8.87 21.39 37.52
N ALA A 69 9.92 21.00 36.79
CA ALA A 69 10.62 21.90 35.87
C ALA A 69 9.70 22.40 34.73
N LEU A 70 8.82 21.54 34.20
CA LEU A 70 7.83 21.90 33.18
C LEU A 70 6.73 22.82 33.73
N LYS A 71 6.35 22.67 35.01
CA LYS A 71 5.48 23.62 35.72
C LYS A 71 6.16 24.98 35.90
N LEU A 72 7.43 25.01 36.29
CA LEU A 72 8.22 26.25 36.41
C LEU A 72 8.42 26.97 35.06
N LEU A 73 8.45 26.22 33.96
CA LEU A 73 8.43 26.76 32.59
C LEU A 73 7.01 27.13 32.13
N GLY A 74 5.97 26.78 32.88
CA GLY A 74 4.56 27.09 32.64
C GLY A 74 4.02 28.26 33.47
N ASP A 75 4.55 28.51 34.67
CA ASP A 75 4.03 29.50 35.62
C ASP A 75 4.75 30.86 35.51
N THR A 76 4.13 31.79 34.78
CA THR A 76 3.55 33.05 35.31
C THR A 76 3.20 33.97 34.14
N GLU A 77 1.92 34.08 33.84
CA GLU A 77 1.09 35.30 33.97
C GLU A 77 -0.22 35.00 33.24
N LYS A 78 -1.30 34.84 34.02
CA LYS A 78 -2.65 35.01 33.48
C LYS A 78 -2.65 36.34 32.73
N PRO A 79 -2.96 36.39 31.42
CA PRO A 79 -3.23 37.66 30.79
C PRO A 79 -4.40 38.28 31.56
N LYS A 80 -4.16 39.47 32.13
CA LYS A 80 -5.22 40.39 32.55
C LYS A 80 -6.30 40.36 31.49
N ALA A 81 -7.54 40.25 31.96
CA ALA A 81 -8.77 40.35 31.20
C ALA A 81 -8.62 41.29 29.98
N ALA A 82 -8.34 40.69 28.82
CA ALA A 82 -8.72 41.30 27.57
C ALA A 82 -10.24 41.27 27.60
N ALA A 83 -10.83 42.47 27.63
CA ALA A 83 -12.26 42.72 27.58
C ALA A 83 -12.99 41.67 26.75
N SER A 84 -14.11 41.17 27.31
CA SER A 84 -15.02 40.18 26.74
C SER A 84 -14.92 40.07 25.21
N ARG A 85 -14.08 39.17 24.72
CA ARG A 85 -14.33 38.54 23.42
C ARG A 85 -15.34 37.46 23.72
N ALA A 86 -16.57 37.75 23.30
CA ALA A 86 -17.72 36.86 23.34
C ALA A 86 -17.31 35.40 23.12
N ALA A 87 -17.95 34.50 23.87
CA ALA A 87 -17.86 33.06 23.70
C ALA A 87 -17.72 32.71 22.21
N ARG A 88 -16.55 32.16 21.83
CA ARG A 88 -16.36 31.63 20.49
C ARG A 88 -17.35 30.49 20.31
N PRO A 89 -18.14 30.47 19.22
CA PRO A 89 -19.28 29.59 19.14
C PRO A 89 -18.79 28.15 19.10
N ALA A 90 -19.52 27.28 19.82
CA ALA A 90 -19.63 25.87 19.47
C ALA A 90 -19.88 25.73 17.95
N PRO A 91 -19.60 24.57 17.30
CA PRO A 91 -20.04 24.35 15.93
C PRO A 91 -21.47 24.87 15.80
N PRO A 92 -21.77 25.73 14.80
CA PRO A 92 -23.03 26.46 14.77
C PRO A 92 -24.15 25.45 14.96
N ALA A 93 -24.91 25.60 16.04
CA ALA A 93 -26.17 24.90 16.17
C ALA A 93 -26.95 25.24 14.90
N ALA A 94 -27.23 24.23 14.09
CA ALA A 94 -27.87 24.41 12.80
C ALA A 94 -29.09 25.33 12.98
N ALA A 95 -29.17 26.38 12.16
CA ALA A 95 -30.37 27.19 12.06
C ALA A 95 -31.57 26.24 11.81
N PRO A 96 -32.78 26.57 12.29
CA PRO A 96 -33.96 25.73 12.11
C PRO A 96 -34.40 25.76 10.64
N GLY A 97 -33.66 25.09 9.78
CA GLY A 97 -34.05 24.70 8.42
C GLY A 97 -34.42 23.21 8.41
N GLU A 98 -35.20 22.80 7.40
CA GLU A 98 -35.57 21.41 7.17
C GLU A 98 -34.32 20.52 7.18
N ARG A 99 -34.27 19.60 8.14
CA ARG A 99 -33.22 18.56 8.19
C ARG A 99 -33.45 17.64 6.99
N LEU A 100 -32.48 17.58 6.09
CA LEU A 100 -32.54 16.74 4.90
C LEU A 100 -31.90 15.38 5.18
N ALA A 101 -32.47 14.32 4.59
CA ALA A 101 -31.88 13.00 4.68
C ALA A 101 -30.60 12.93 3.84
N PRO A 102 -29.60 12.09 4.20
CA PRO A 102 -28.39 11.90 3.40
C PRO A 102 -28.68 11.50 1.93
N ASP A 103 -29.74 10.72 1.71
CA ASP A 103 -30.11 10.21 0.38
C ASP A 103 -30.94 11.21 -0.46
N THR A 104 -31.15 12.43 0.07
CA THR A 104 -31.84 13.49 -0.64
C THR A 104 -31.06 13.90 -1.91
N PRO A 105 -31.72 14.06 -3.08
CA PRO A 105 -31.06 14.50 -4.31
C PRO A 105 -30.42 15.89 -4.18
N VAL A 106 -29.27 16.11 -4.83
CA VAL A 106 -28.54 17.40 -4.83
C VAL A 106 -29.37 18.57 -5.36
N ALA A 107 -30.48 18.31 -6.05
CA ALA A 107 -31.41 19.33 -6.52
C ALA A 107 -32.09 20.12 -5.37
N GLN A 108 -32.22 19.51 -4.19
CA GLN A 108 -32.79 20.16 -3.00
C GLN A 108 -31.74 20.97 -2.22
N LEU A 109 -30.45 20.86 -2.58
CA LEU A 109 -29.40 21.69 -2.01
C LEU A 109 -29.33 23.03 -2.77
N ASP A 110 -29.63 24.12 -2.09
CA ASP A 110 -29.47 25.46 -2.68
C ASP A 110 -27.97 25.74 -2.94
N THR A 111 -27.51 25.47 -4.15
CA THR A 111 -26.12 25.71 -4.59
C THR A 111 -26.02 26.83 -5.63
N GLY A 112 -27.13 27.56 -5.86
CA GLY A 112 -27.27 28.56 -6.91
C GLY A 112 -27.65 27.97 -8.29
N PRO A 113 -27.85 28.85 -9.30
CA PRO A 113 -28.35 28.44 -10.61
C PRO A 113 -27.39 27.48 -11.32
N GLY A 114 -27.92 26.32 -11.72
CA GLY A 114 -27.16 25.27 -12.41
C GLY A 114 -26.24 24.42 -11.51
N GLY A 115 -26.24 24.66 -10.19
CA GLY A 115 -25.45 23.89 -9.22
C GLY A 115 -25.70 22.37 -9.26
N PRO A 116 -26.97 21.89 -9.30
CA PRO A 116 -27.26 20.46 -9.39
C PRO A 116 -26.67 19.80 -10.64
N ARG A 117 -26.68 20.50 -11.80
CA ARG A 117 -26.06 19.98 -13.04
C ARG A 117 -24.54 19.87 -12.92
N LYS A 118 -23.89 20.80 -12.22
CA LYS A 118 -22.44 20.79 -11.96
C LYS A 118 -22.04 19.66 -11.01
N LEU A 119 -22.84 19.38 -9.98
CA LEU A 119 -22.60 18.26 -9.06
C LEU A 119 -22.82 16.92 -9.76
N SER A 120 -23.91 16.77 -10.52
CA SER A 120 -24.17 15.56 -11.29
C SER A 120 -23.09 15.27 -12.35
N SER A 121 -22.47 16.29 -12.95
CA SER A 121 -21.36 16.07 -13.91
C SER A 121 -20.09 15.55 -13.24
N LEU A 122 -19.96 15.69 -11.92
CA LEU A 122 -18.91 15.08 -11.09
C LEU A 122 -19.31 13.70 -10.55
N GLY A 123 -20.49 13.18 -10.89
CA GLY A 123 -21.02 11.93 -10.35
C GLY A 123 -21.62 12.06 -8.94
N LEU A 124 -21.92 13.28 -8.49
CA LEU A 124 -22.53 13.54 -7.18
C LEU A 124 -24.05 13.74 -7.37
N HIS A 125 -24.84 12.77 -6.93
CA HIS A 125 -26.28 12.72 -7.19
C HIS A 125 -27.14 13.02 -5.96
N ASN A 126 -26.65 12.69 -4.76
CA ASN A 126 -27.33 12.95 -3.48
C ASN A 126 -26.42 13.71 -2.49
N LEU A 127 -26.97 14.14 -1.34
CA LEU A 127 -26.22 14.87 -0.32
C LEU A 127 -25.08 14.04 0.29
N ARG A 128 -25.30 12.73 0.47
CA ARG A 128 -24.29 11.76 0.92
C ARG A 128 -23.07 11.76 0.00
N ASP A 129 -23.25 11.77 -1.32
CA ASP A 129 -22.15 11.82 -2.29
C ASP A 129 -21.30 13.09 -2.08
N VAL A 130 -21.95 14.23 -1.83
CA VAL A 130 -21.29 15.51 -1.56
C VAL A 130 -20.52 15.48 -0.23
N LEU A 131 -21.08 14.86 0.81
CA LEU A 131 -20.44 14.69 2.12
C LEU A 131 -19.22 13.76 2.07
N HIS A 132 -19.22 12.77 1.17
CA HIS A 132 -18.09 11.85 1.01
C HIS A 132 -17.15 12.25 -0.14
N ALA A 133 -17.39 13.37 -0.81
CA ALA A 133 -16.50 13.93 -1.83
C ALA A 133 -15.28 14.59 -1.18
N TYR A 134 -14.38 13.77 -0.63
CA TYR A 134 -13.26 14.27 0.16
C TYR A 134 -12.23 15.06 -0.66
N PRO A 135 -11.60 16.09 -0.08
CA PRO A 135 -10.44 16.74 -0.69
C PRO A 135 -9.28 15.76 -0.90
N HIS A 136 -8.63 15.79 -2.07
CA HIS A 136 -7.42 14.99 -2.33
C HIS A 136 -6.16 15.62 -1.70
N ARG A 137 -6.20 16.91 -1.36
CA ARG A 137 -5.16 17.61 -0.60
C ARG A 137 -5.73 18.77 0.21
N HIS A 138 -4.96 19.22 1.19
CA HIS A 138 -5.26 20.41 1.99
C HIS A 138 -4.18 21.47 1.77
N GLU A 139 -4.60 22.71 1.60
CA GLU A 139 -3.71 23.87 1.53
C GLU A 139 -3.86 24.70 2.81
N ASP A 140 -2.76 24.96 3.49
CA ASP A 140 -2.77 25.90 4.61
C ASP A 140 -2.76 27.34 4.10
N ARG A 141 -3.88 28.04 4.29
CA ARG A 141 -4.06 29.46 3.94
C ARG A 141 -4.19 30.35 5.17
N ARG A 142 -3.71 29.90 6.34
CA ARG A 142 -3.69 30.68 7.59
C ARG A 142 -2.56 31.71 7.61
N ALA A 143 -1.39 31.34 7.08
CA ALA A 143 -0.24 32.22 6.99
C ALA A 143 -0.09 32.75 5.57
N LEU A 144 -0.35 34.05 5.38
CA LEU A 144 0.03 34.72 4.14
C LEU A 144 1.57 34.74 4.06
N PRO A 145 2.17 34.31 2.94
CA PRO A 145 3.61 34.25 2.80
C PRO A 145 4.21 35.65 2.88
N ASP A 146 5.35 35.77 3.57
CA ASP A 146 6.15 36.99 3.51
C ASP A 146 6.71 37.16 2.10
N LEU A 147 6.29 38.23 1.43
CA LEU A 147 6.66 38.54 0.05
C LEU A 147 8.17 38.66 -0.17
N ALA A 148 8.95 38.92 0.88
CA ALA A 148 10.42 38.94 0.81
C ALA A 148 11.00 37.53 0.53
N ASN A 149 10.40 36.49 1.13
CA ASN A 149 10.91 35.12 1.15
C ASN A 149 10.31 34.20 0.07
N VAL A 150 9.47 34.74 -0.82
CA VAL A 150 8.85 33.96 -1.90
C VAL A 150 9.87 33.62 -2.98
N GLU A 151 9.95 32.36 -3.40
CA GLU A 151 10.82 31.92 -4.51
C GLU A 151 10.16 32.14 -5.88
N GLU A 152 10.98 32.28 -6.94
CA GLU A 152 10.46 32.41 -8.30
C GLU A 152 9.76 31.10 -8.73
N GLY A 153 8.55 31.21 -9.29
CA GLY A 153 7.71 30.08 -9.69
C GLY A 153 6.84 29.49 -8.57
N GLN A 154 7.05 29.88 -7.30
CA GLN A 154 6.26 29.40 -6.17
C GLN A 154 4.80 29.83 -6.28
N LYS A 155 3.86 28.90 -6.03
CA LYS A 155 2.44 29.22 -5.94
C LYS A 155 2.15 29.83 -4.57
N VAL A 156 1.67 31.06 -4.56
CA VAL A 156 1.41 31.83 -3.34
C VAL A 156 0.01 32.45 -3.35
N THR A 157 -0.57 32.58 -2.17
CA THR A 157 -1.84 33.26 -1.95
C THR A 157 -1.57 34.57 -1.23
N VAL A 158 -2.02 35.69 -1.79
CA VAL A 158 -1.83 37.03 -1.23
C VAL A 158 -3.19 37.69 -1.02
N GLU A 159 -3.39 38.28 0.15
CA GLU A 159 -4.52 39.15 0.45
C GLU A 159 -4.08 40.61 0.37
N GLY A 160 -4.87 41.45 -0.29
CA GLY A 160 -4.60 42.88 -0.32
C GLY A 160 -5.76 43.72 -0.84
N VAL A 161 -5.63 45.03 -0.66
CA VAL A 161 -6.57 46.02 -1.19
C VAL A 161 -6.08 46.47 -2.56
N VAL A 162 -6.99 46.56 -3.53
CA VAL A 162 -6.69 47.11 -4.86
C VAL A 162 -6.38 48.60 -4.74
N VAL A 163 -5.14 48.98 -5.01
CA VAL A 163 -4.68 50.37 -4.99
C VAL A 163 -4.73 51.02 -6.37
N ASN A 164 -4.41 50.26 -7.41
CA ASN A 164 -4.35 50.79 -8.77
C ASN A 164 -4.60 49.66 -9.78
N LYS A 165 -5.28 50.00 -10.88
CA LYS A 165 -5.63 49.09 -11.97
C LYS A 165 -5.17 49.68 -13.31
N HIS A 166 -4.43 48.89 -14.08
CA HIS A 166 -3.97 49.24 -15.42
C HIS A 166 -4.41 48.19 -16.45
N ARG A 167 -4.92 48.66 -17.58
CA ARG A 167 -5.22 47.85 -18.76
C ARG A 167 -4.19 48.16 -19.84
N ARG A 168 -3.52 47.13 -20.36
CA ARG A 168 -2.54 47.26 -21.43
C ARG A 168 -2.86 46.30 -22.57
N THR A 169 -2.73 46.78 -23.80
CA THR A 169 -2.88 45.96 -25.01
C THR A 169 -1.61 46.10 -25.86
N PRO A 170 -0.49 45.41 -25.52
CA PRO A 170 0.79 45.64 -26.17
C PRO A 170 0.83 45.13 -27.62
N LYS A 171 -0.06 44.18 -27.98
CA LYS A 171 -0.21 43.60 -29.32
C LYS A 171 -1.72 43.43 -29.63
N PRO A 172 -2.15 43.40 -30.90
CA PRO A 172 -3.58 43.31 -31.27
C PRO A 172 -4.36 42.15 -30.64
N ASN A 173 -3.69 41.03 -30.30
CA ASN A 173 -4.30 39.83 -29.70
C ASN A 173 -3.83 39.54 -28.26
N MET A 174 -3.30 40.54 -27.55
CA MET A 174 -2.78 40.36 -26.20
C MET A 174 -3.32 41.42 -25.26
N LEU A 175 -4.33 41.07 -24.49
CA LEU A 175 -4.88 41.89 -23.41
C LEU A 175 -4.18 41.51 -22.10
N ILE A 176 -3.63 42.49 -21.41
CA ILE A 176 -3.06 42.33 -20.07
C ILE A 176 -3.80 43.26 -19.12
N ILE A 177 -4.40 42.70 -18.08
CA ILE A 177 -4.92 43.46 -16.95
C ILE A 177 -3.89 43.34 -15.84
N GLU A 178 -3.43 44.48 -15.30
CA GLU A 178 -2.51 44.54 -14.17
C GLU A 178 -3.17 45.28 -13.00
N VAL A 179 -3.06 44.72 -11.80
CA VAL A 179 -3.54 45.34 -10.57
C VAL A 179 -2.42 45.39 -9.55
N THR A 180 -2.29 46.51 -8.85
CA THR A 180 -1.41 46.59 -7.68
C THR A 180 -2.23 46.39 -6.42
N LEU A 181 -1.90 45.35 -5.67
CA LEU A 181 -2.44 45.09 -4.34
C LEU A 181 -1.50 45.63 -3.28
N GLU A 182 -2.07 46.21 -2.23
CA GLU A 182 -1.39 46.53 -0.99
C GLU A 182 -1.80 45.54 0.09
N THR A 183 -0.82 44.82 0.61
CA THR A 183 -1.02 43.81 1.67
C THR A 183 -1.23 44.48 3.03
N PRO A 184 -1.86 43.79 4.00
CA PRO A 184 -2.00 44.30 5.36
C PRO A 184 -0.66 44.66 6.04
N SER A 185 0.44 44.03 5.62
CA SER A 185 1.82 44.31 6.07
C SER A 185 2.47 45.52 5.38
N GLY A 186 1.76 46.24 4.48
CA GLY A 186 2.28 47.40 3.76
C GLY A 186 3.14 47.07 2.52
N GLY A 187 3.32 45.80 2.19
CA GLY A 187 3.99 45.36 0.95
C GLY A 187 3.08 45.48 -0.27
N ARG A 188 3.66 45.84 -1.43
CA ARG A 188 2.91 45.95 -2.70
C ARG A 188 3.22 44.80 -3.66
N VAL A 189 2.19 44.18 -4.22
CA VAL A 189 2.28 43.08 -5.18
C VAL A 189 1.57 43.46 -6.47
N LYS A 190 2.20 43.22 -7.62
CA LYS A 190 1.53 43.36 -8.92
C LYS A 190 0.91 42.04 -9.32
N ALA A 191 -0.37 42.02 -9.60
CA ALA A 191 -1.09 40.88 -10.14
C ALA A 191 -1.38 41.10 -11.62
N SER A 192 -1.16 40.09 -12.46
CA SER A 192 -1.45 40.16 -13.90
C SER A 192 -2.32 39.02 -14.40
N TRP A 193 -3.25 39.36 -15.29
CA TRP A 193 -4.11 38.45 -16.04
C TRP A 193 -3.88 38.63 -17.53
N PHE A 194 -3.68 37.52 -18.25
CA PHE A 194 -3.50 37.51 -19.69
C PHE A 194 -4.78 37.04 -20.38
N ASN A 195 -5.30 37.83 -21.33
CA ASN A 195 -6.47 37.53 -22.16
C ASN A 195 -7.76 37.20 -21.38
N GLN A 196 -7.95 37.79 -20.18
CA GLN A 196 -9.14 37.56 -19.34
C GLN A 196 -9.93 38.87 -19.08
N PRO A 197 -10.71 39.38 -20.06
CA PRO A 197 -11.44 40.64 -19.94
C PRO A 197 -12.56 40.63 -18.88
N TRP A 198 -13.08 39.46 -18.52
CA TRP A 198 -14.16 39.32 -17.53
C TRP A 198 -13.73 39.71 -16.10
N VAL A 199 -12.44 39.59 -15.78
CA VAL A 199 -11.87 39.92 -14.47
C VAL A 199 -11.97 41.43 -14.19
N GLU A 200 -12.00 42.25 -15.24
CA GLU A 200 -12.07 43.71 -15.14
C GLU A 200 -13.27 44.20 -14.31
N ARG A 201 -14.39 43.48 -14.36
CA ARG A 201 -15.63 43.84 -13.63
C ARG A 201 -15.56 43.54 -12.13
N GLN A 202 -14.72 42.58 -11.74
CA GLN A 202 -14.52 42.15 -10.34
C GLN A 202 -13.45 43.00 -9.63
N LEU A 203 -12.59 43.66 -10.39
CA LEU A 203 -11.48 44.48 -9.90
C LEU A 203 -11.91 45.95 -9.77
N ARG A 204 -12.48 46.30 -8.61
CA ARG A 204 -12.77 47.70 -8.22
C ARG A 204 -11.64 48.21 -7.32
N GLU A 205 -11.24 49.47 -7.50
CA GLU A 205 -10.31 50.12 -6.59
C GLU A 205 -10.91 50.21 -5.18
N GLY A 206 -10.10 49.93 -4.16
CA GLY A 206 -10.56 49.78 -2.78
C GLY A 206 -11.19 48.42 -2.43
N ALA A 207 -11.41 47.52 -3.39
CA ALA A 207 -11.88 46.17 -3.10
C ALA A 207 -10.78 45.35 -2.41
N ARG A 208 -11.17 44.55 -1.42
CA ARG A 208 -10.31 43.52 -0.82
C ARG A 208 -10.35 42.27 -1.67
N LEU A 209 -9.19 41.85 -2.14
CA LEU A 209 -9.04 40.69 -3.00
C LEU A 209 -8.05 39.71 -2.42
N ILE A 210 -8.29 38.45 -2.70
CA ILE A 210 -7.36 37.36 -2.43
C ILE A 210 -6.99 36.74 -3.77
N LEU A 211 -5.70 36.78 -4.07
CA LEU A 211 -5.17 36.31 -5.33
C LEU A 211 -4.26 35.12 -5.06
N THR A 212 -4.52 34.02 -5.77
CA THR A 212 -3.64 32.86 -5.78
C THR A 212 -3.00 32.73 -7.15
N GLY A 213 -1.69 32.58 -7.20
CA GLY A 213 -0.97 32.51 -8.46
C GLY A 213 0.49 32.16 -8.31
N ARG A 214 1.20 32.10 -9.43
CA ARG A 214 2.64 31.86 -9.43
C ARG A 214 3.40 33.17 -9.32
N ALA A 215 4.29 33.24 -8.34
CA ALA A 215 5.15 34.40 -8.15
C ALA A 215 6.26 34.44 -9.21
N LYS A 216 6.49 35.62 -9.78
CA LYS A 216 7.64 35.97 -10.60
C LYS A 216 8.38 37.11 -9.92
N LYS A 217 9.67 36.95 -9.67
CA LYS A 217 10.50 37.98 -9.04
C LYS A 217 11.13 38.85 -10.13
N PHE A 218 10.92 40.16 -10.03
CA PHE A 218 11.61 41.16 -10.83
C PHE A 218 12.36 42.11 -9.88
N GLY A 219 13.58 41.74 -9.50
CA GLY A 219 14.34 42.46 -8.47
C GLY A 219 13.67 42.37 -7.10
N SER A 220 13.38 43.52 -6.48
CA SER A 220 12.67 43.62 -5.18
C SER A 220 11.14 43.59 -5.30
N ARG A 221 10.59 43.51 -6.52
CA ARG A 221 9.14 43.50 -6.77
C ARG A 221 8.67 42.10 -7.12
N VAL A 222 7.60 41.65 -6.45
CA VAL A 222 6.92 40.40 -6.75
C VAL A 222 5.76 40.67 -7.69
N GLN A 223 5.73 39.96 -8.81
CA GLN A 223 4.60 39.92 -9.73
C GLN A 223 3.92 38.55 -9.63
N LEU A 224 2.59 38.52 -9.49
CA LEU A 224 1.79 37.32 -9.39
C LEU A 224 1.06 37.09 -10.71
N GLY A 225 1.36 35.98 -11.39
CA GLY A 225 0.51 35.48 -12.47
C GLY A 225 -0.72 34.81 -11.86
N VAL A 226 -1.86 35.49 -11.90
CA VAL A 226 -3.05 35.07 -11.13
C VAL A 226 -3.72 33.88 -11.82
N GLU A 227 -3.86 32.79 -11.06
CA GLU A 227 -4.62 31.61 -11.47
C GLU A 227 -6.05 31.68 -10.90
N HIS A 228 -6.21 32.20 -9.68
CA HIS A 228 -7.51 32.33 -9.01
C HIS A 228 -7.65 33.70 -8.33
N ILE A 229 -8.84 34.29 -8.48
CA ILE A 229 -9.26 35.53 -7.83
C ILE A 229 -10.47 35.24 -6.95
N GLU A 230 -10.46 35.72 -5.71
CA GLU A 230 -11.60 35.72 -4.81
C GLU A 230 -11.83 37.15 -4.30
N THR A 231 -13.06 37.64 -4.40
CA THR A 231 -13.49 38.92 -3.82
C THR A 231 -13.94 38.71 -2.39
N VAL A 232 -13.40 39.50 -1.45
CA VAL A 232 -13.80 39.44 -0.04
C VAL A 232 -14.99 40.38 0.19
N ASP A 233 -16.19 39.91 -0.16
CA ASP A 233 -17.43 40.61 0.21
C ASP A 233 -17.91 40.08 1.57
N GLY A 234 -17.64 40.82 2.63
CA GLY A 234 -18.03 40.48 4.00
C GLY A 234 -17.01 39.61 4.75
N ALA A 235 -16.58 40.09 5.92
CA ALA A 235 -15.48 39.51 6.69
C ALA A 235 -15.83 38.21 7.47
N GLN A 236 -17.01 37.60 7.27
CA GLN A 236 -17.48 36.47 8.09
C GLN A 236 -17.69 35.13 7.35
N ASP A 237 -17.78 35.09 6.01
CA ASP A 237 -18.23 33.88 5.29
C ASP A 237 -17.25 33.25 4.28
N SER A 238 -16.01 33.74 4.16
CA SER A 238 -15.07 33.14 3.20
C SER A 238 -14.56 31.76 3.67
N LEU A 239 -15.15 30.70 3.11
CA LEU A 239 -14.76 29.30 3.32
C LEU A 239 -13.38 28.94 2.72
N SER A 240 -12.79 29.85 1.95
CA SER A 240 -11.55 29.63 1.20
C SER A 240 -10.31 30.25 1.85
N THR A 241 -10.44 30.98 2.97
CA THR A 241 -9.40 31.90 3.46
C THR A 241 -9.25 31.88 4.98
N GLY A 242 -8.04 32.20 5.47
CA GLY A 242 -7.71 32.27 6.90
C GLY A 242 -7.74 30.92 7.64
N ARG A 243 -7.70 29.81 6.89
CA ARG A 243 -7.90 28.45 7.40
C ARG A 243 -7.17 27.44 6.52
N ILE A 244 -7.09 26.21 6.99
CA ILE A 244 -6.70 25.07 6.15
C ILE A 244 -7.90 24.73 5.26
N VAL A 245 -7.70 24.71 3.94
CA VAL A 245 -8.79 24.48 2.97
C VAL A 245 -8.58 23.20 2.18
N GLY A 246 -9.66 22.44 1.99
CA GLY A 246 -9.68 21.32 1.07
C GLY A 246 -9.55 21.75 -0.39
N VAL A 247 -8.81 20.97 -1.16
CA VAL A 247 -8.77 21.01 -2.62
C VAL A 247 -9.37 19.72 -3.16
N TYR A 248 -10.41 19.87 -3.96
CA TYR A 248 -11.25 18.79 -4.47
C TYR A 248 -10.91 18.49 -5.93
N ASP A 249 -11.32 17.32 -6.42
CA ASP A 249 -11.28 17.04 -7.86
C ASP A 249 -12.34 17.88 -8.57
N SER A 250 -11.90 18.66 -9.57
CA SER A 250 -12.76 19.60 -10.31
C SER A 250 -12.63 19.39 -11.81
N LYS A 251 -13.75 19.45 -12.53
CA LYS A 251 -13.81 19.49 -14.00
C LYS A 251 -13.80 20.94 -14.51
N GLU A 252 -13.48 21.11 -15.79
CA GLU A 252 -13.48 22.42 -16.45
C GLU A 252 -14.84 23.13 -16.26
N GLY A 253 -14.81 24.39 -15.81
CA GLY A 253 -16.01 25.16 -15.49
C GLY A 253 -16.58 25.01 -14.07
N ILE A 254 -15.97 24.19 -13.21
CA ILE A 254 -16.34 24.05 -11.78
C ILE A 254 -15.22 24.61 -10.89
N SER A 255 -15.53 25.63 -10.09
CA SER A 255 -14.55 26.25 -9.18
C SER A 255 -14.44 25.50 -7.85
N GLN A 256 -13.26 25.59 -7.22
CA GLN A 256 -13.03 25.06 -5.87
C GLN A 256 -13.92 25.74 -4.82
N GLU A 257 -14.20 27.02 -4.99
CA GLU A 257 -15.11 27.78 -4.13
C GLU A 257 -16.53 27.19 -4.16
N PHE A 258 -17.03 26.85 -5.36
CA PHE A 258 -18.33 26.21 -5.51
C PHE A 258 -18.38 24.86 -4.77
N LEU A 259 -17.34 24.04 -4.91
CA LEU A 259 -17.26 22.73 -4.24
C LEU A 259 -17.21 22.86 -2.72
N ARG A 260 -16.43 23.82 -2.19
CA ARG A 260 -16.42 24.13 -0.74
C ARG A 260 -17.79 24.59 -0.26
N LYS A 261 -18.45 25.48 -1.00
CA LYS A 261 -19.78 25.97 -0.64
C LYS A 261 -20.82 24.85 -0.64
N ALA A 262 -20.76 23.95 -1.62
CA ALA A 262 -21.63 22.77 -1.69
C ALA A 262 -21.39 21.84 -0.49
N ALA A 263 -20.13 21.50 -0.19
CA ALA A 263 -19.78 20.66 0.96
C ALA A 263 -20.22 21.28 2.29
N PHE A 264 -19.99 22.59 2.48
CA PHE A 264 -20.40 23.30 3.69
C PHE A 264 -21.92 23.31 3.88
N LYS A 265 -22.69 23.56 2.81
CA LYS A 265 -24.16 23.51 2.88
C LYS A 265 -24.67 22.10 3.16
N ALA A 266 -24.06 21.08 2.55
CA ALA A 266 -24.42 19.68 2.82
C ALA A 266 -24.16 19.30 4.29
N LEU A 267 -23.00 19.69 4.85
CA LEU A 267 -22.64 19.47 6.25
C LEU A 267 -23.59 20.15 7.25
N GLN A 268 -24.20 21.27 6.87
CA GLN A 268 -25.19 21.96 7.70
C GLN A 268 -26.60 21.36 7.59
N ALA A 269 -26.97 20.86 6.41
CA ALA A 269 -28.33 20.40 6.12
C ALA A 269 -28.62 18.98 6.61
N VAL A 270 -27.61 18.12 6.66
CA VAL A 270 -27.76 16.69 6.99
C VAL A 270 -27.44 16.45 8.47
N PRO A 271 -28.34 15.83 9.26
CA PRO A 271 -27.99 15.35 10.60
C PRO A 271 -27.02 14.17 10.47
N LEU A 272 -25.85 14.31 11.09
CA LEU A 272 -24.77 13.32 11.05
C LEU A 272 -24.76 12.55 12.37
N ASP A 273 -25.61 11.55 12.49
CA ASP A 273 -25.61 10.67 13.67
C ASP A 273 -24.46 9.66 13.58
N ASP A 274 -23.74 9.47 14.69
CA ASP A 274 -22.64 8.52 14.75
C ASP A 274 -23.17 7.09 14.95
N TYR A 275 -22.91 6.23 13.97
CA TYR A 275 -23.27 4.81 14.02
C TYR A 275 -22.36 3.98 14.93
N LEU A 276 -21.18 4.49 15.32
CA LEU A 276 -20.30 3.85 16.28
C LEU A 276 -20.63 4.29 17.72
N PRO A 277 -21.03 3.35 18.59
CA PRO A 277 -21.18 3.61 20.02
C PRO A 277 -19.94 4.26 20.66
N ALA A 278 -20.18 5.09 21.68
CA ALA A 278 -19.13 5.85 22.34
C ALA A 278 -18.01 4.97 22.94
N HIS A 279 -18.29 3.73 23.34
CA HIS A 279 -17.28 2.82 23.87
C HIS A 279 -16.29 2.36 22.79
N TRP A 280 -16.77 2.04 21.58
CA TRP A 280 -15.90 1.68 20.45
C TRP A 280 -15.04 2.86 20.01
N ARG A 281 -15.62 4.06 19.99
CA ARG A 281 -14.87 5.29 19.69
C ARG A 281 -13.76 5.56 20.70
N ARG A 282 -14.01 5.33 21.99
CA ARG A 282 -12.95 5.43 23.02
C ARG A 282 -11.88 4.35 22.86
N LYS A 283 -12.27 3.09 22.59
CA LYS A 283 -11.33 1.96 22.42
C LYS A 283 -10.33 2.23 21.30
N TYR A 284 -10.80 2.73 20.15
CA TYR A 284 -10.00 2.95 18.95
C TYR A 284 -9.57 4.42 18.75
N ALA A 285 -9.71 5.27 19.77
CA ALA A 285 -9.36 6.70 19.74
C ALA A 285 -9.97 7.48 18.55
N LEU A 286 -11.23 7.19 18.22
CA LEU A 286 -11.95 7.74 17.08
C LEU A 286 -12.75 9.00 17.48
N THR A 287 -12.65 10.06 16.67
CA THR A 287 -13.54 11.23 16.81
C THR A 287 -14.95 10.91 16.32
N ASP A 288 -15.92 11.75 16.68
CA ASP A 288 -17.31 11.62 16.24
C ASP A 288 -17.44 11.79 14.72
N LEU A 289 -18.37 11.06 14.08
CA LEU A 289 -18.55 11.10 12.62
C LEU A 289 -18.80 12.53 12.11
N ALA A 290 -19.64 13.31 12.80
CA ALA A 290 -19.91 14.68 12.41
C ALA A 290 -18.63 15.54 12.47
N ASP A 291 -17.87 15.42 13.56
CA ASP A 291 -16.59 16.12 13.72
C ASP A 291 -15.57 15.69 12.67
N ALA A 292 -15.52 14.40 12.31
CA ALA A 292 -14.64 13.89 11.27
C ALA A 292 -14.97 14.44 9.88
N LEU A 293 -16.26 14.48 9.50
CA LEU A 293 -16.69 15.06 8.24
C LEU A 293 -16.43 16.58 8.20
N TRP A 294 -16.65 17.28 9.31
CA TRP A 294 -16.25 18.69 9.41
C TRP A 294 -14.72 18.86 9.29
N GLY A 295 -13.94 18.00 9.93
CA GLY A 295 -12.48 18.09 9.95
C GLY A 295 -11.81 17.72 8.62
N ILE A 296 -12.40 16.84 7.81
CA ILE A 296 -11.85 16.53 6.49
C ILE A 296 -12.12 17.64 5.48
N HIS A 297 -13.29 18.30 5.55
CA HIS A 297 -13.65 19.38 4.61
C HIS A 297 -13.14 20.75 5.06
N PHE A 298 -13.26 21.05 6.36
CA PHE A 298 -12.97 22.33 6.99
C PHE A 298 -12.21 22.16 8.32
N PRO A 299 -10.96 21.66 8.27
CA PRO A 299 -10.15 21.48 9.47
C PRO A 299 -9.88 22.81 10.18
N ARG A 300 -9.90 22.75 11.52
CA ARG A 300 -9.60 23.91 12.40
C ARG A 300 -8.10 24.09 12.57
N ASP A 301 -7.39 22.97 12.61
CA ASP A 301 -5.95 22.84 12.76
C ASP A 301 -5.51 21.47 12.21
N GLU A 302 -4.19 21.25 12.14
CA GLU A 302 -3.60 20.00 11.66
C GLU A 302 -3.99 18.80 12.53
N GLY A 303 -4.17 18.98 13.83
CA GLY A 303 -4.60 17.93 14.73
C GLY A 303 -6.05 17.50 14.47
N HIS A 304 -6.94 18.46 14.17
CA HIS A 304 -8.31 18.19 13.76
C HIS A 304 -8.34 17.42 12.43
N LEU A 305 -7.55 17.86 11.44
CA LEU A 305 -7.43 17.14 10.18
C LEU A 305 -6.94 15.70 10.39
N SER A 306 -5.89 15.51 11.21
CA SER A 306 -5.33 14.20 11.50
C SER A 306 -6.35 13.25 12.14
N ARG A 307 -7.10 13.72 13.17
CA ARG A 307 -8.14 12.90 13.82
C ARG A 307 -9.31 12.60 12.89
N ALA A 308 -9.72 13.57 12.06
CA ALA A 308 -10.77 13.40 11.07
C ALA A 308 -10.38 12.38 9.99
N SER A 309 -9.19 12.51 9.42
CA SER A 309 -8.66 11.54 8.47
C SER A 309 -8.55 10.14 9.08
N HIS A 310 -8.06 10.02 10.32
CA HIS A 310 -7.98 8.74 11.03
C HIS A 310 -9.36 8.07 11.16
N ARG A 311 -10.39 8.82 11.61
CA ARG A 311 -11.76 8.31 11.72
C ARG A 311 -12.30 7.84 10.37
N LEU A 312 -12.19 8.66 9.32
CA LEU A 312 -12.78 8.32 8.02
C LEU A 312 -12.05 7.18 7.32
N ARG A 313 -10.74 7.03 7.52
CA ARG A 313 -9.98 5.85 7.06
C ARG A 313 -10.41 4.59 7.80
N PHE A 314 -10.52 4.67 9.13
CA PHE A 314 -11.03 3.56 9.93
C PHE A 314 -12.40 3.12 9.44
N ASP A 315 -13.29 4.07 9.17
CA ASP A 315 -14.62 3.81 8.62
C ASP A 315 -14.53 3.11 7.26
N GLU A 316 -13.70 3.60 6.32
CA GLU A 316 -13.47 2.93 5.02
C GLU A 316 -13.05 1.46 5.17
N TYR A 317 -12.12 1.16 6.09
CA TYR A 317 -11.71 -0.21 6.37
C TYR A 317 -12.79 -1.03 7.08
N LEU A 318 -13.54 -0.44 8.01
CA LEU A 318 -14.62 -1.14 8.69
C LEU A 318 -15.71 -1.55 7.70
N PHE A 319 -16.09 -0.66 6.77
CA PHE A 319 -17.06 -0.98 5.72
C PHE A 319 -16.54 -2.08 4.80
N LEU A 320 -15.25 -2.02 4.44
CA LEU A 320 -14.62 -3.04 3.62
C LEU A 320 -14.64 -4.41 4.32
N GLU A 321 -14.15 -4.49 5.54
CA GLU A 321 -14.10 -5.74 6.32
C GLU A 321 -15.49 -6.31 6.59
N LEU A 322 -16.48 -5.48 6.92
CA LEU A 322 -17.86 -5.92 7.08
C LEU A 322 -18.45 -6.49 5.79
N ARG A 323 -18.21 -5.82 4.66
CA ARG A 323 -18.64 -6.34 3.34
C ARG A 323 -18.02 -7.70 3.05
N MET A 324 -16.72 -7.84 3.28
CA MET A 324 -15.99 -9.07 2.98
C MET A 324 -16.47 -10.24 3.85
N LEU A 325 -16.68 -9.98 5.14
CA LEU A 325 -17.20 -11.00 6.06
C LEU A 325 -18.66 -11.37 5.76
N LEU A 326 -19.52 -10.41 5.42
CA LEU A 326 -20.91 -10.68 5.03
C LEU A 326 -21.00 -11.46 3.71
N GLN A 327 -20.17 -11.13 2.73
CA GLN A 327 -20.08 -11.89 1.48
C GLN A 327 -19.59 -13.32 1.74
N GLY A 328 -18.64 -13.51 2.66
CA GLY A 328 -18.20 -14.83 3.10
C GLY A 328 -19.29 -15.66 3.80
N GLU A 329 -20.28 -15.03 4.45
CA GLU A 329 -21.39 -15.72 5.12
C GLU A 329 -22.56 -16.06 4.17
N ASP A 330 -22.94 -15.15 3.27
CA ASP A 330 -23.98 -15.42 2.25
C ASP A 330 -23.48 -16.39 1.17
N ALA A 331 -22.15 -16.47 0.97
CA ALA A 331 -21.48 -17.40 0.07
C ALA A 331 -20.77 -18.55 0.82
N VAL A 332 -21.32 -19.02 1.95
CA VAL A 332 -20.87 -20.31 2.53
C VAL A 332 -21.27 -21.42 1.55
N LEU A 333 -20.40 -21.65 0.57
CA LEU A 333 -20.47 -22.82 -0.27
C LEU A 333 -20.27 -24.02 0.65
N GLN A 334 -21.29 -24.87 0.73
CA GLN A 334 -21.13 -26.16 1.39
C GLN A 334 -20.03 -26.94 0.67
N GLY A 335 -18.99 -27.24 1.43
CA GLY A 335 -17.81 -27.95 0.95
C GLY A 335 -17.95 -29.46 1.11
N LYS A 336 -16.85 -30.15 0.83
CA LYS A 336 -16.72 -31.57 1.13
C LYS A 336 -16.19 -31.70 2.56
N ARG A 337 -16.74 -32.66 3.30
CA ARG A 337 -16.32 -32.89 4.68
C ARG A 337 -15.31 -34.03 4.75
N PHE A 338 -14.09 -33.70 5.12
CA PHE A 338 -13.00 -34.65 5.31
C PHE A 338 -13.01 -35.20 6.76
N GLN A 339 -12.52 -36.42 6.92
CA GLN A 339 -12.28 -37.11 8.20
C GLN A 339 -10.79 -37.15 8.58
N ALA A 340 -9.91 -36.62 7.73
CA ALA A 340 -8.47 -36.47 7.98
C ALA A 340 -8.15 -35.91 9.38
N THR A 341 -7.07 -36.42 9.99
CA THR A 341 -6.65 -36.07 11.35
C THR A 341 -5.17 -35.68 11.41
N GLY A 342 -4.74 -35.14 12.55
CA GLY A 342 -3.34 -34.85 12.83
C GLY A 342 -2.41 -36.08 12.72
N ASP A 343 -2.94 -37.28 12.95
CA ASP A 343 -2.18 -38.52 12.81
C ASP A 343 -1.84 -38.83 11.34
N ASP A 344 -2.72 -38.43 10.41
CA ASP A 344 -2.48 -38.59 8.97
C ASP A 344 -1.37 -37.64 8.50
N ILE A 345 -1.28 -36.42 9.07
CA ILE A 345 -0.12 -35.54 8.88
C ILE A 345 1.16 -36.24 9.34
N GLY A 346 1.12 -36.94 10.48
CA GLY A 346 2.26 -37.70 11.00
C GLY A 346 2.70 -38.84 10.08
N LYS A 347 1.76 -39.55 9.46
CA LYS A 347 2.07 -40.60 8.45
C LYS A 347 2.74 -40.00 7.22
N PHE A 348 2.24 -38.86 6.73
CA PHE A 348 2.86 -38.17 5.60
C PHE A 348 4.27 -37.68 5.96
N GLU A 349 4.45 -37.06 7.12
CA GLU A 349 5.74 -36.58 7.60
C GLU A 349 6.78 -37.70 7.71
N ALA A 350 6.36 -38.91 8.08
CA ALA A 350 7.24 -40.08 8.15
C ALA A 350 7.78 -40.55 6.78
N ALA A 351 7.09 -40.23 5.67
CA ALA A 351 7.51 -40.56 4.31
C ALA A 351 8.47 -39.49 3.70
N LEU A 352 8.61 -38.34 4.37
CA LEU A 352 9.45 -37.26 3.87
C LEU A 352 10.93 -37.46 4.24
N PRO A 353 11.86 -37.02 3.38
CA PRO A 353 13.30 -37.03 3.68
C PRO A 353 13.72 -35.90 4.65
N PHE A 354 12.76 -35.13 5.17
CA PHE A 354 12.97 -34.00 6.08
C PHE A 354 11.77 -33.90 7.05
N ARG A 355 11.94 -33.16 8.14
CA ARG A 355 10.85 -32.88 9.09
C ARG A 355 10.19 -31.55 8.78
N PHE A 356 8.91 -31.43 9.12
CA PHE A 356 8.23 -30.15 9.02
C PHE A 356 8.74 -29.17 10.08
N THR A 357 8.74 -27.89 9.72
CA THR A 357 8.93 -26.79 10.68
C THR A 357 7.67 -26.61 11.53
N ASN A 358 7.76 -25.84 12.63
CA ASN A 358 6.59 -25.56 13.46
C ASN A 358 5.56 -24.73 12.69
N ALA A 359 6.04 -23.79 11.87
CA ALA A 359 5.18 -22.99 10.98
C ALA A 359 4.43 -23.87 9.97
N GLN A 360 5.12 -24.82 9.33
CA GLN A 360 4.48 -25.77 8.40
C GLN A 360 3.44 -26.65 9.12
N ARG A 361 3.76 -27.16 10.32
CA ARG A 361 2.82 -27.98 11.11
C ARG A 361 1.59 -27.19 11.53
N ARG A 362 1.76 -25.94 11.96
CA ARG A 362 0.65 -25.03 12.28
C ARG A 362 -0.27 -24.82 11.09
N VAL A 363 0.29 -24.50 9.92
CA VAL A 363 -0.50 -24.31 8.69
C VAL A 363 -1.22 -25.59 8.26
N LEU A 364 -0.60 -26.76 8.44
CA LEU A 364 -1.26 -28.05 8.14
C LEU A 364 -2.43 -28.35 9.07
N LEU A 365 -2.34 -27.97 10.35
CA LEU A 365 -3.47 -28.07 11.28
C LEU A 365 -4.61 -27.11 10.88
N GLU A 366 -4.28 -25.85 10.53
CA GLU A 366 -5.26 -24.88 10.01
C GLU A 366 -5.98 -25.42 8.76
N ILE A 367 -5.24 -25.99 7.80
CA ILE A 367 -5.81 -26.64 6.60
C ILE A 367 -6.71 -27.82 7.00
N THR A 368 -6.25 -28.68 7.92
CA THR A 368 -7.00 -29.87 8.34
C THR A 368 -8.31 -29.49 9.04
N ASP A 369 -8.30 -28.46 9.87
CA ASP A 369 -9.49 -27.98 10.56
C ASP A 369 -10.53 -27.43 9.57
N ASP A 370 -10.10 -26.69 8.54
CA ASP A 370 -11.00 -26.19 7.49
C ASP A 370 -11.59 -27.33 6.65
N MET A 371 -10.76 -28.27 6.20
CA MET A 371 -11.20 -29.44 5.41
C MET A 371 -12.22 -30.29 6.21
N ARG A 372 -12.17 -30.29 7.54
CA ARG A 372 -13.13 -31.01 8.38
C ARG A 372 -14.45 -30.27 8.58
N SER A 373 -14.51 -29.00 8.19
CA SER A 373 -15.70 -28.16 8.34
C SER A 373 -16.75 -28.48 7.28
N ASP A 374 -17.97 -27.98 7.47
CA ASP A 374 -19.05 -28.09 6.48
C ASP A 374 -18.94 -27.02 5.36
N ARG A 375 -17.94 -26.13 5.44
CA ARG A 375 -17.68 -25.05 4.49
C ARG A 375 -16.58 -25.47 3.53
N GLN A 376 -16.66 -25.04 2.28
CA GLN A 376 -15.56 -25.18 1.33
C GLN A 376 -14.34 -24.41 1.85
N MET A 377 -13.20 -25.08 2.01
CA MET A 377 -11.97 -24.39 2.35
C MET A 377 -11.55 -23.48 1.18
N ALA A 378 -11.21 -22.23 1.49
CA ALA A 378 -10.58 -21.32 0.55
C ALA A 378 -9.43 -20.61 1.27
N ARG A 379 -8.19 -21.07 1.04
CA ARG A 379 -7.03 -20.67 1.86
C ARG A 379 -5.84 -20.24 1.01
N LEU A 380 -5.25 -19.09 1.34
CA LEU A 380 -3.99 -18.59 0.81
C LEU A 380 -2.84 -18.95 1.76
N VAL A 381 -1.98 -19.87 1.34
CA VAL A 381 -0.73 -20.20 2.00
C VAL A 381 0.39 -19.33 1.44
N GLN A 382 0.89 -18.46 2.30
CA GLN A 382 1.97 -17.55 1.99
C GLN A 382 3.24 -17.96 2.73
N GLY A 383 4.37 -17.91 2.06
CA GLY A 383 5.65 -18.15 2.69
C GLY A 383 6.77 -17.76 1.76
N ASP A 384 7.96 -17.54 2.31
CA ASP A 384 9.12 -17.13 1.51
C ASP A 384 9.47 -18.20 0.45
N VAL A 385 10.23 -17.84 -0.59
CA VAL A 385 10.75 -18.78 -1.60
C VAL A 385 11.57 -19.84 -0.88
N GLY A 386 11.19 -21.11 -1.01
CA GLY A 386 11.86 -22.23 -0.33
C GLY A 386 11.40 -22.52 1.11
N SER A 387 10.34 -21.87 1.60
CA SER A 387 9.69 -22.19 2.90
C SER A 387 8.98 -23.55 2.93
N GLY A 388 9.02 -24.34 1.85
CA GLY A 388 8.40 -25.67 1.79
C GLY A 388 6.89 -25.69 1.52
N LYS A 389 6.33 -24.63 0.93
CA LYS A 389 4.91 -24.57 0.50
C LYS A 389 4.45 -25.81 -0.28
N THR A 390 5.28 -26.32 -1.19
CA THR A 390 4.98 -27.53 -1.96
C THR A 390 4.80 -28.78 -1.09
N ALA A 391 5.54 -28.90 0.02
CA ALA A 391 5.39 -30.02 0.95
C ALA A 391 4.06 -29.91 1.74
N VAL A 392 3.67 -28.69 2.10
CA VAL A 392 2.36 -28.41 2.72
C VAL A 392 1.22 -28.77 1.76
N ALA A 393 1.30 -28.35 0.49
CA ALA A 393 0.33 -28.71 -0.54
C ALA A 393 0.27 -30.23 -0.81
N ALA A 394 1.42 -30.91 -0.85
CA ALA A 394 1.48 -32.36 -1.02
C ALA A 394 0.79 -33.09 0.15
N CYS A 395 0.99 -32.63 1.38
CA CYS A 395 0.29 -33.18 2.54
C CYS A 395 -1.22 -32.94 2.45
N ALA A 396 -1.67 -31.74 2.08
CA ALA A 396 -3.09 -31.45 1.90
C ALA A 396 -3.74 -32.34 0.83
N LEU A 397 -3.03 -32.58 -0.29
CA LEU A 397 -3.46 -33.52 -1.33
C LEU A 397 -3.54 -34.96 -0.81
N TYR A 398 -2.57 -35.40 -0.01
CA TYR A 398 -2.61 -36.70 0.65
C TYR A 398 -3.84 -36.86 1.57
N LEU A 399 -4.15 -35.83 2.36
CA LEU A 399 -5.33 -35.85 3.24
C LEU A 399 -6.63 -36.01 2.42
N ALA A 400 -6.73 -35.34 1.28
CA ALA A 400 -7.88 -35.48 0.39
C ALA A 400 -8.00 -36.90 -0.19
N VAL A 401 -6.89 -37.47 -0.67
CA VAL A 401 -6.84 -38.83 -1.22
C VAL A 401 -7.19 -39.89 -0.18
N ARG A 402 -6.71 -39.71 1.05
CA ARG A 402 -6.99 -40.63 2.16
C ARG A 402 -8.48 -40.76 2.47
N ASP A 403 -9.28 -39.73 2.19
CA ASP A 403 -10.74 -39.74 2.34
C ASP A 403 -11.49 -40.08 1.04
N GLY A 404 -10.79 -40.59 0.02
CA GLY A 404 -11.40 -41.08 -1.23
C GLY A 404 -11.69 -39.98 -2.26
N TYR A 405 -11.05 -38.82 -2.15
CA TYR A 405 -11.17 -37.74 -3.11
C TYR A 405 -9.94 -37.62 -4.01
N GLN A 406 -10.13 -37.13 -5.24
CA GLN A 406 -9.03 -36.76 -6.11
C GLN A 406 -8.48 -35.38 -5.77
N GLY A 407 -7.21 -35.14 -6.06
CA GLY A 407 -6.53 -33.86 -5.90
C GLY A 407 -6.00 -33.30 -7.22
N ALA A 408 -5.97 -31.98 -7.35
CA ALA A 408 -5.35 -31.29 -8.49
C ALA A 408 -4.29 -30.30 -8.00
N LEU A 409 -3.15 -30.22 -8.70
CA LEU A 409 -2.16 -29.16 -8.52
C LEU A 409 -1.92 -28.46 -9.85
N MET A 410 -2.33 -27.20 -9.92
CA MET A 410 -2.15 -26.35 -11.10
C MET A 410 -0.91 -25.47 -10.95
N ALA A 411 -0.03 -25.52 -11.95
CA ALA A 411 1.21 -24.75 -12.03
C ALA A 411 1.20 -23.82 -13.27
N PRO A 412 1.86 -22.64 -13.21
CA PRO A 412 1.81 -21.62 -14.27
C PRO A 412 2.54 -22.02 -15.55
N THR A 413 3.54 -22.89 -15.45
CA THR A 413 4.36 -23.33 -16.58
C THR A 413 4.50 -24.84 -16.60
N GLU A 414 4.73 -25.40 -17.79
CA GLU A 414 4.89 -26.85 -17.95
C GLU A 414 6.11 -27.37 -17.21
N ILE A 415 7.17 -26.57 -17.13
CA ILE A 415 8.36 -26.92 -16.36
C ILE A 415 8.04 -27.06 -14.87
N LEU A 416 7.31 -26.10 -14.30
CA LEU A 416 6.95 -26.15 -12.89
C LEU A 416 5.98 -27.30 -12.62
N ALA A 417 5.05 -27.58 -13.54
CA ALA A 417 4.18 -28.75 -13.47
C ALA A 417 4.99 -30.06 -13.46
N ARG A 418 6.00 -30.22 -14.33
CA ARG A 418 6.89 -31.39 -14.34
C ARG A 418 7.71 -31.52 -13.05
N GLN A 419 8.16 -30.39 -12.50
CA GLN A 419 8.90 -30.37 -11.24
C GLN A 419 8.02 -30.80 -10.07
N HIS A 420 6.82 -30.22 -9.96
CA HIS A 420 5.84 -30.60 -8.96
C HIS A 420 5.45 -32.07 -9.10
N PHE A 421 5.20 -32.55 -10.32
CA PHE A 421 4.93 -33.96 -10.59
C PHE A 421 6.02 -34.89 -10.02
N LYS A 422 7.30 -34.63 -10.33
CA LYS A 422 8.42 -35.44 -9.81
C LYS A 422 8.53 -35.39 -8.28
N ASN A 423 8.33 -34.21 -7.69
CA ASN A 423 8.38 -34.04 -6.24
C ASN A 423 7.23 -34.79 -5.56
N LEU A 424 6.01 -34.63 -6.07
CA LEU A 424 4.81 -35.30 -5.56
C LEU A 424 4.90 -36.81 -5.76
N GLU A 425 5.38 -37.30 -6.89
CA GLU A 425 5.64 -38.73 -7.11
C GLU A 425 6.61 -39.29 -6.05
N GLY A 426 7.68 -38.55 -5.71
CA GLY A 426 8.62 -38.95 -4.67
C GLY A 426 8.05 -38.94 -3.24
N TYR A 427 7.13 -38.02 -2.93
CA TYR A 427 6.52 -37.91 -1.59
C TYR A 427 5.31 -38.84 -1.43
N LEU A 428 4.39 -38.80 -2.40
CA LEU A 428 3.09 -39.47 -2.37
C LEU A 428 3.17 -40.93 -2.83
N GLY A 429 4.11 -41.26 -3.72
CA GLY A 429 4.30 -42.65 -4.18
C GLY A 429 4.68 -43.62 -3.05
N GLN A 430 5.34 -43.13 -2.00
CA GLN A 430 5.64 -43.94 -0.80
C GLN A 430 4.39 -44.27 0.04
N LEU A 431 3.27 -43.59 -0.22
CA LEU A 431 1.99 -43.72 0.47
C LEU A 431 0.92 -44.36 -0.41
N ASP A 432 1.32 -45.03 -1.50
CA ASP A 432 0.45 -45.70 -2.47
C ASP A 432 -0.54 -44.76 -3.19
N VAL A 433 -0.16 -43.49 -3.34
CA VAL A 433 -0.96 -42.47 -4.05
C VAL A 433 -0.47 -42.35 -5.49
N ARG A 434 -1.38 -42.51 -6.45
CA ARG A 434 -1.08 -42.48 -7.89
C ARG A 434 -1.11 -41.04 -8.39
N VAL A 435 0.04 -40.55 -8.85
CA VAL A 435 0.20 -39.18 -9.37
C VAL A 435 0.23 -39.21 -10.90
N GLY A 436 -0.50 -38.30 -11.56
CA GLY A 436 -0.54 -38.10 -13.00
C GLY A 436 -0.09 -36.71 -13.44
N LEU A 437 0.28 -36.56 -14.71
CA LEU A 437 0.68 -35.28 -15.31
C LEU A 437 -0.23 -34.94 -16.50
N LEU A 438 -0.76 -33.73 -16.55
CA LEU A 438 -1.51 -33.19 -17.69
C LEU A 438 -1.02 -31.79 -18.08
N ILE A 439 -0.30 -31.70 -19.20
CA ILE A 439 0.31 -30.45 -19.69
C ILE A 439 0.05 -30.24 -21.19
N GLY A 440 0.29 -29.02 -21.68
CA GLY A 440 0.04 -28.61 -23.06
C GLY A 440 0.88 -29.37 -24.09
N ALA A 441 2.16 -29.64 -23.81
CA ALA A 441 3.07 -30.35 -24.73
C ALA A 441 2.79 -31.85 -24.92
N MET A 442 1.85 -32.46 -24.19
CA MET A 442 1.50 -33.87 -24.39
C MET A 442 0.81 -34.08 -25.74
N THR A 443 1.07 -35.24 -26.37
CA THR A 443 0.41 -35.61 -27.63
C THR A 443 -1.10 -35.80 -27.41
N PRO A 444 -1.95 -35.64 -28.45
CA PRO A 444 -3.39 -35.83 -28.32
C PRO A 444 -3.78 -37.19 -27.73
N ARG A 445 -3.06 -38.25 -28.11
CA ARG A 445 -3.26 -39.61 -27.57
C ARG A 445 -2.96 -39.68 -26.07
N GLN A 446 -1.83 -39.13 -25.63
CA GLN A 446 -1.46 -39.11 -24.21
C GLN A 446 -2.43 -38.27 -23.37
N LYS A 447 -2.92 -37.15 -23.92
CA LYS A 447 -3.93 -36.32 -23.24
C LYS A 447 -5.24 -37.08 -23.06
N LEU A 448 -5.72 -37.75 -24.11
CA LEU A 448 -6.96 -38.53 -24.06
C LEU A 448 -6.85 -39.69 -23.07
N GLU A 449 -5.73 -40.41 -23.07
CA GLU A 449 -5.46 -41.48 -22.11
C GLU A 449 -5.47 -40.95 -20.67
N MET A 450 -4.76 -39.85 -20.41
CA MET A 450 -4.75 -39.23 -19.08
C MET A 450 -6.14 -38.73 -18.67
N GLN A 451 -6.88 -38.07 -19.56
CA GLN A 451 -8.25 -37.62 -19.31
C GLN A 451 -9.19 -38.77 -18.94
N THR A 452 -9.04 -39.91 -19.62
CA THR A 452 -9.81 -41.12 -19.33
C THR A 452 -9.49 -41.64 -17.93
N ARG A 453 -8.20 -41.77 -17.60
CA ARG A 453 -7.75 -42.20 -16.26
C ARG A 453 -8.20 -41.25 -15.14
N ILE A 454 -8.26 -39.94 -15.41
CA ILE A 454 -8.78 -38.96 -14.44
C ILE A 454 -10.28 -39.16 -14.21
N ALA A 455 -11.05 -39.36 -15.28
CA ALA A 455 -12.50 -39.58 -15.21
C ALA A 455 -12.85 -40.91 -14.50
N GLU A 456 -12.05 -41.95 -14.72
CA GLU A 456 -12.25 -43.28 -14.11
C GLU A 456 -11.77 -43.36 -12.65
N GLY A 457 -10.99 -42.39 -12.17
CA GLY A 457 -10.42 -42.42 -10.82
C GLY A 457 -9.17 -43.30 -10.70
N ASP A 458 -8.51 -43.60 -11.81
CA ASP A 458 -7.25 -44.36 -11.88
C ASP A 458 -6.02 -43.55 -11.46
N VAL A 459 -6.22 -42.24 -11.25
CA VAL A 459 -5.22 -41.29 -10.77
C VAL A 459 -5.82 -40.53 -9.60
N ASP A 460 -5.09 -40.51 -8.48
CA ASP A 460 -5.54 -39.88 -7.24
C ASP A 460 -5.17 -38.39 -7.22
N VAL A 461 -3.97 -38.04 -7.72
CA VAL A 461 -3.51 -36.65 -7.78
C VAL A 461 -3.03 -36.31 -9.19
N VAL A 462 -3.51 -35.20 -9.76
CA VAL A 462 -3.08 -34.74 -11.09
C VAL A 462 -2.34 -33.42 -10.98
N VAL A 463 -1.14 -33.37 -11.51
CA VAL A 463 -0.37 -32.14 -11.67
C VAL A 463 -0.48 -31.64 -13.10
N GLY A 464 -0.68 -30.34 -13.31
CA GLY A 464 -0.83 -29.82 -14.66
C GLY A 464 -0.78 -28.31 -14.77
N THR A 465 -0.90 -27.82 -16.00
CA THR A 465 -1.03 -26.38 -16.29
C THR A 465 -2.50 -26.02 -16.47
N GLN A 466 -2.79 -24.92 -17.18
CA GLN A 466 -4.12 -24.59 -17.68
C GLN A 466 -4.80 -25.72 -18.50
N ALA A 467 -4.08 -26.80 -18.85
CA ALA A 467 -4.67 -28.00 -19.40
C ALA A 467 -5.72 -28.66 -18.46
N LEU A 468 -5.60 -28.50 -17.14
CA LEU A 468 -6.53 -29.07 -16.14
C LEU A 468 -7.93 -28.45 -16.18
N ILE A 469 -8.07 -27.23 -16.71
CA ILE A 469 -9.33 -26.46 -16.76
C ILE A 469 -9.97 -26.44 -18.16
N GLN A 470 -9.44 -27.23 -19.09
CA GLN A 470 -10.02 -27.38 -20.43
C GLN A 470 -11.32 -28.21 -20.37
N GLU A 471 -12.22 -28.00 -21.32
CA GLU A 471 -13.60 -28.56 -21.30
C GLU A 471 -13.68 -30.09 -21.26
N ASN A 472 -12.60 -30.76 -21.65
CA ASN A 472 -12.58 -32.22 -21.78
C ASN A 472 -12.06 -32.93 -20.52
N VAL A 473 -11.73 -32.21 -19.44
CA VAL A 473 -11.26 -32.84 -18.19
C VAL A 473 -12.45 -33.05 -17.27
N GLN A 474 -12.88 -34.31 -17.14
CA GLN A 474 -13.92 -34.72 -16.20
C GLN A 474 -13.28 -35.43 -15.01
N TRP A 475 -13.69 -35.04 -13.82
CA TRP A 475 -13.19 -35.60 -12.57
C TRP A 475 -14.21 -36.58 -12.00
N GLY A 476 -13.74 -37.71 -11.46
CA GLY A 476 -14.61 -38.62 -10.73
C GLY A 476 -15.08 -37.99 -9.41
N ASN A 477 -14.14 -37.56 -8.56
CA ASN A 477 -14.46 -36.96 -7.26
C ASN A 477 -13.39 -35.97 -6.75
N LEU A 478 -13.17 -34.87 -7.47
CA LEU A 478 -12.19 -33.84 -7.09
C LEU A 478 -12.54 -33.19 -5.74
N GLY A 479 -11.70 -33.38 -4.72
CA GLY A 479 -11.89 -32.85 -3.37
C GLY A 479 -11.01 -31.65 -3.02
N LEU A 480 -9.82 -31.53 -3.60
CA LEU A 480 -8.90 -30.41 -3.34
C LEU A 480 -8.24 -29.93 -4.63
N ALA A 481 -8.24 -28.61 -4.85
CA ALA A 481 -7.53 -27.94 -5.92
C ALA A 481 -6.47 -26.99 -5.35
N VAL A 482 -5.20 -27.27 -5.66
CA VAL A 482 -4.06 -26.44 -5.31
C VAL A 482 -3.66 -25.57 -6.50
N VAL A 483 -3.48 -24.27 -6.29
CA VAL A 483 -3.02 -23.31 -7.31
C VAL A 483 -1.70 -22.69 -6.86
N ASP A 484 -0.62 -22.90 -7.62
CA ASP A 484 0.68 -22.30 -7.35
C ASP A 484 0.89 -21.02 -8.18
N GLU A 485 1.41 -19.96 -7.55
CA GLU A 485 1.69 -18.65 -8.16
C GLU A 485 0.48 -18.01 -8.87
N GLU A 486 -0.59 -17.77 -8.10
CA GLU A 486 -1.92 -17.34 -8.58
C GLU A 486 -1.91 -16.11 -9.51
N HIS A 487 -1.00 -15.16 -9.29
CA HIS A 487 -0.98 -13.85 -9.97
C HIS A 487 -0.81 -13.92 -11.51
N ARG A 488 -0.60 -15.11 -12.08
CA ARG A 488 -0.48 -15.36 -13.53
C ARG A 488 -1.76 -15.93 -14.17
N PHE A 489 -2.80 -16.26 -13.41
CA PHE A 489 -4.02 -16.88 -13.91
C PHE A 489 -5.20 -15.91 -13.95
N GLY A 490 -5.99 -15.95 -15.04
CA GLY A 490 -7.17 -15.09 -15.17
C GLY A 490 -8.32 -15.53 -14.27
N VAL A 491 -9.00 -14.58 -13.62
CA VAL A 491 -10.11 -14.82 -12.67
C VAL A 491 -11.19 -15.78 -13.23
N GLN A 492 -11.53 -15.68 -14.52
CA GLN A 492 -12.58 -16.49 -15.17
C GLN A 492 -12.21 -17.96 -15.41
N GLN A 493 -10.91 -18.28 -15.50
CA GLN A 493 -10.42 -19.63 -15.79
C GLN A 493 -10.61 -20.59 -14.61
N ARG A 494 -10.72 -20.06 -13.39
CA ARG A 494 -10.89 -20.80 -12.13
C ARG A 494 -12.26 -21.43 -11.98
N ARG A 495 -13.31 -20.80 -12.52
CA ARG A 495 -14.72 -21.22 -12.33
C ARG A 495 -15.01 -22.65 -12.80
N LYS A 496 -14.21 -23.22 -13.70
CA LYS A 496 -14.39 -24.60 -14.19
C LYS A 496 -13.92 -25.66 -13.17
N LEU A 497 -12.82 -25.44 -12.45
CA LEU A 497 -12.38 -26.32 -11.35
C LEU A 497 -13.33 -26.25 -10.14
N LEU A 498 -14.02 -25.12 -9.97
CA LEU A 498 -14.93 -24.86 -8.85
C LEU A 498 -16.33 -25.45 -9.04
N GLN A 499 -16.67 -26.00 -10.20
CA GLN A 499 -18.01 -26.54 -10.48
C GLN A 499 -18.38 -27.71 -9.54
N SER A 500 -17.40 -28.52 -9.14
CA SER A 500 -17.57 -29.62 -8.19
C SER A 500 -17.35 -29.22 -6.72
N ARG A 501 -17.17 -27.91 -6.46
CA ARG A 501 -16.89 -27.31 -5.13
C ARG A 501 -15.78 -28.04 -4.34
N PRO A 502 -14.60 -28.30 -4.94
CA PRO A 502 -13.48 -28.81 -4.18
C PRO A 502 -12.96 -27.74 -3.22
N ASP A 503 -12.34 -28.14 -2.13
CA ASP A 503 -11.54 -27.22 -1.34
C ASP A 503 -10.44 -26.58 -2.19
N VAL A 504 -10.08 -25.33 -1.90
CA VAL A 504 -9.14 -24.52 -2.68
C VAL A 504 -7.99 -24.07 -1.80
N LEU A 505 -6.78 -24.41 -2.24
CA LEU A 505 -5.54 -23.97 -1.62
C LEU A 505 -4.70 -23.17 -2.62
N VAL A 506 -4.45 -21.91 -2.33
CA VAL A 506 -3.62 -21.04 -3.16
C VAL A 506 -2.26 -20.87 -2.50
N MET A 507 -1.18 -20.93 -3.28
CA MET A 507 0.17 -20.68 -2.81
C MET A 507 0.78 -19.46 -3.49
N SER A 508 1.41 -18.60 -2.71
CA SER A 508 2.18 -17.45 -3.21
C SER A 508 3.59 -17.46 -2.63
N ALA A 509 4.60 -17.28 -3.48
CA ALA A 509 5.97 -17.12 -3.02
C ALA A 509 6.35 -15.69 -2.66
N THR A 510 5.63 -14.70 -3.16
CA THR A 510 5.79 -13.30 -2.71
C THR A 510 4.96 -13.09 -1.47
N PRO A 511 5.59 -12.80 -0.32
CA PRO A 511 4.83 -12.41 0.83
C PRO A 511 4.07 -11.13 0.53
N ILE A 512 2.75 -11.12 0.67
CA ILE A 512 1.93 -9.92 0.65
C ILE A 512 1.69 -9.52 2.11
N PRO A 513 1.77 -8.23 2.49
CA PRO A 513 1.38 -7.82 3.83
C PRO A 513 -0.01 -8.36 4.18
N ARG A 514 -0.17 -8.95 5.36
CA ARG A 514 -1.41 -9.63 5.77
C ARG A 514 -2.65 -8.77 5.54
N SER A 515 -2.58 -7.48 5.86
CA SER A 515 -3.67 -6.53 5.64
C SER A 515 -4.05 -6.39 4.16
N LEU A 516 -3.06 -6.33 3.26
CA LEU A 516 -3.28 -6.25 1.82
C LEU A 516 -3.81 -7.58 1.27
N ALA A 517 -3.28 -8.72 1.73
CA ALA A 517 -3.75 -10.05 1.32
C ALA A 517 -5.23 -10.24 1.67
N LEU A 518 -5.60 -9.91 2.91
CA LEU A 518 -6.98 -10.00 3.38
C LEU A 518 -7.93 -9.05 2.66
N THR A 519 -7.45 -7.86 2.27
CA THR A 519 -8.24 -6.84 1.56
C THR A 519 -8.39 -7.13 0.06
N ALA A 520 -7.33 -7.62 -0.59
CA ALA A 520 -7.29 -7.85 -2.04
C ALA A 520 -7.85 -9.22 -2.43
N TYR A 521 -7.73 -10.22 -1.54
CA TYR A 521 -8.13 -11.60 -1.79
C TYR A 521 -9.31 -12.04 -0.93
N GLY A 522 -10.05 -11.12 -0.32
CA GLY A 522 -11.47 -11.34 -0.05
C GLY A 522 -11.82 -12.50 0.87
N ASP A 523 -12.18 -13.54 0.14
CA ASP A 523 -12.70 -14.84 0.49
C ASP A 523 -11.65 -15.83 1.01
N LEU A 524 -10.35 -15.53 0.84
CA LEU A 524 -9.29 -16.45 1.25
C LEU A 524 -8.87 -16.26 2.71
N GLU A 525 -8.86 -17.35 3.47
CA GLU A 525 -8.19 -17.40 4.76
C GLU A 525 -6.66 -17.37 4.57
N LEU A 526 -5.95 -16.53 5.33
CA LEU A 526 -4.49 -16.40 5.19
C LEU A 526 -3.75 -17.26 6.22
N SER A 527 -2.92 -18.18 5.71
CA SER A 527 -1.91 -18.91 6.47
C SER A 527 -0.52 -18.43 6.09
N ILE A 528 0.32 -18.18 7.09
CA ILE A 528 1.71 -17.72 6.90
C ILE A 528 2.69 -18.82 7.32
N ILE A 529 3.67 -19.14 6.49
CA ILE A 529 4.85 -19.95 6.82
C ILE A 529 6.03 -18.98 7.02
N ASP A 530 6.29 -18.65 8.27
CA ASP A 530 7.29 -17.69 8.76
C ASP A 530 8.64 -18.34 9.15
N GLU A 531 8.77 -19.66 8.98
CA GLU A 531 10.01 -20.40 9.24
C GLU A 531 10.58 -21.00 7.94
N LEU A 532 11.89 -20.89 7.76
CA LEU A 532 12.63 -21.59 6.70
C LEU A 532 13.05 -22.99 7.19
N PRO A 533 13.07 -24.01 6.30
CA PRO A 533 13.57 -25.33 6.65
C PRO A 533 15.03 -25.30 7.16
N PRO A 534 15.40 -26.15 8.12
CA PRO A 534 16.75 -26.21 8.65
C PRO A 534 17.76 -26.64 7.57
N GLY A 535 18.98 -26.10 7.63
CA GLY A 535 20.07 -26.41 6.70
C GLY A 535 20.25 -25.45 5.53
N ARG A 536 19.42 -24.39 5.44
CA ARG A 536 19.59 -23.35 4.43
C ARG A 536 20.53 -22.24 4.91
N THR A 537 21.58 -21.98 4.16
CA THR A 537 22.49 -20.85 4.40
C THR A 537 21.88 -19.55 3.82
N PRO A 538 21.83 -18.46 4.60
CA PRO A 538 21.36 -17.16 4.10
C PRO A 538 22.17 -16.69 2.88
N ILE A 539 21.48 -16.12 1.90
CA ILE A 539 22.10 -15.61 0.68
C ILE A 539 22.81 -14.29 1.01
N GLU A 540 24.12 -14.24 0.84
CA GLU A 540 24.88 -13.01 1.01
C GLU A 540 24.57 -12.05 -0.13
N THR A 541 23.87 -10.97 0.20
CA THR A 541 23.47 -9.95 -0.78
C THR A 541 24.38 -8.74 -0.68
N LYS A 542 24.87 -8.23 -1.82
CA LYS A 542 25.71 -7.03 -1.88
C LYS A 542 25.25 -6.07 -2.97
N LEU A 543 25.09 -4.80 -2.60
CA LEU A 543 24.85 -3.70 -3.54
C LEU A 543 26.19 -3.14 -4.02
N ILE A 544 26.43 -3.26 -5.31
CA ILE A 544 27.65 -2.83 -5.99
C ILE A 544 27.32 -1.68 -6.96
N GLN A 545 28.17 -0.67 -6.98
CA GLN A 545 28.07 0.43 -7.95
C GLN A 545 28.67 0.00 -9.29
N ASP A 546 28.15 0.54 -10.39
CA ASP A 546 28.56 0.17 -11.75
C ASP A 546 30.08 0.30 -12.02
N ASN A 547 30.78 1.23 -11.36
CA ASN A 547 32.24 1.35 -11.44
C ASN A 547 33.02 0.12 -10.91
N TYR A 548 32.38 -0.74 -10.10
CA TYR A 548 32.94 -1.99 -9.59
C TYR A 548 32.42 -3.22 -10.35
N ARG A 549 31.70 -3.04 -11.46
CA ARG A 549 31.12 -4.11 -12.29
C ARG A 549 32.15 -5.18 -12.70
N THR A 550 33.36 -4.78 -13.12
CA THR A 550 34.42 -5.74 -13.49
C THR A 550 34.86 -6.61 -12.30
N GLN A 551 34.90 -6.05 -11.09
CA GLN A 551 35.26 -6.81 -9.88
C GLN A 551 34.16 -7.82 -9.52
N ALA A 552 32.89 -7.45 -9.69
CA ALA A 552 31.76 -8.37 -9.51
C ALA A 552 31.87 -9.59 -10.43
N TYR A 553 32.15 -9.39 -11.72
CA TYR A 553 32.34 -10.53 -12.64
C TYR A 553 33.63 -11.32 -12.39
N GLY A 554 34.68 -10.69 -11.87
CA GLY A 554 35.85 -11.40 -11.36
C GLY A 554 35.51 -12.38 -10.23
N PHE A 555 34.59 -11.99 -9.34
CA PHE A 555 34.05 -12.88 -8.30
C PHE A 555 33.20 -14.02 -8.88
N VAL A 556 32.34 -13.73 -9.87
CA VAL A 556 31.57 -14.77 -10.59
C VAL A 556 32.51 -15.81 -11.19
N MET A 557 33.59 -15.37 -11.84
CA MET A 557 34.58 -16.28 -12.45
C MET A 557 35.26 -17.19 -11.41
N LYS A 558 35.55 -16.67 -10.22
CA LYS A 558 36.09 -17.48 -9.12
C LYS A 558 35.12 -18.61 -8.75
N GLN A 559 33.83 -18.31 -8.63
CA GLN A 559 32.80 -19.31 -8.34
C GLN A 559 32.66 -20.35 -9.46
N ILE A 560 32.77 -19.94 -10.72
CA ILE A 560 32.74 -20.86 -11.87
C ILE A 560 33.94 -21.80 -11.85
N ARG A 561 35.15 -21.30 -11.52
CA ARG A 561 36.36 -22.14 -11.37
C ARG A 561 36.24 -23.15 -10.22
N GLU A 562 35.47 -22.83 -9.19
CA GLU A 562 35.10 -23.76 -8.10
C GLU A 562 34.00 -24.77 -8.52
N GLY A 563 33.54 -24.70 -9.77
CA GLY A 563 32.59 -25.63 -10.36
C GLY A 563 31.12 -25.25 -10.22
N ARG A 564 30.84 -23.99 -9.84
CA ARG A 564 29.50 -23.46 -9.67
C ARG A 564 28.95 -22.82 -10.93
N GLN A 565 27.67 -22.49 -10.91
CA GLN A 565 26.96 -21.81 -12.00
C GLN A 565 26.38 -20.49 -11.53
N ALA A 566 26.14 -19.58 -12.48
CA ALA A 566 25.63 -18.24 -12.19
C ALA A 566 24.44 -17.87 -13.08
N TYR A 567 23.49 -17.14 -12.49
CA TYR A 567 22.47 -16.41 -13.22
C TYR A 567 22.89 -14.95 -13.36
N VAL A 568 22.71 -14.38 -14.56
CA VAL A 568 22.86 -12.95 -14.79
C VAL A 568 21.58 -12.40 -15.40
N VAL A 569 20.93 -11.49 -14.70
CA VAL A 569 19.63 -10.95 -15.06
C VAL A 569 19.74 -9.47 -15.38
N THR A 570 19.12 -9.03 -16.46
CA THR A 570 19.06 -7.61 -16.86
C THR A 570 17.64 -7.15 -17.14
N SER A 571 17.36 -5.89 -16.81
CA SER A 571 16.08 -5.22 -17.12
C SER A 571 16.11 -4.52 -18.48
N LEU A 572 14.92 -4.23 -18.99
CA LEU A 572 14.68 -3.34 -20.12
C LEU A 572 15.08 -1.88 -19.86
N ILE A 573 15.47 -1.18 -20.94
CA ILE A 573 15.63 0.28 -20.94
C ILE A 573 14.26 0.99 -21.10
N GLU A 574 13.32 0.40 -21.86
CA GLU A 574 11.95 0.89 -22.15
C GLU A 574 10.96 -0.28 -22.38
N GLU A 575 9.65 -0.05 -22.23
CA GLU A 575 8.54 -1.02 -22.40
C GLU A 575 8.29 -1.40 -23.89
N ASN A 576 9.31 -1.93 -24.57
CA ASN A 576 9.17 -2.41 -25.93
C ASN A 576 9.80 -3.82 -26.05
N GLU A 577 8.99 -4.82 -26.39
CA GLU A 577 9.40 -6.24 -26.39
C GLU A 577 10.54 -6.56 -27.37
N ASN A 578 10.75 -5.73 -28.40
CA ASN A 578 11.90 -5.85 -29.30
C ASN A 578 13.24 -5.49 -28.63
N LEU A 579 13.21 -4.63 -27.60
CA LEU A 579 14.41 -4.20 -26.88
C LEU A 579 14.85 -5.22 -25.80
N GLU A 580 13.97 -6.14 -25.35
CA GLU A 580 14.32 -7.20 -24.39
C GLU A 580 15.40 -8.13 -24.92
N LEU A 581 15.19 -8.58 -26.16
CA LEU A 581 16.09 -9.47 -26.86
C LEU A 581 17.45 -8.81 -27.07
N LEU A 582 17.45 -7.53 -27.43
CA LEU A 582 18.67 -6.75 -27.61
C LEU A 582 19.47 -6.59 -26.31
N ALA A 583 18.80 -6.28 -25.18
CA ALA A 583 19.48 -6.11 -23.89
C ALA A 583 20.13 -7.40 -23.38
N ALA A 584 19.41 -8.53 -23.43
CA ALA A 584 19.95 -9.81 -23.00
C ALA A 584 21.07 -10.33 -23.92
N THR A 585 20.93 -10.11 -25.23
CA THR A 585 21.94 -10.52 -26.23
C THR A 585 23.21 -9.68 -26.08
N GLN A 586 23.07 -8.35 -25.97
CA GLN A 586 24.20 -7.44 -25.75
C GLN A 586 24.95 -7.79 -24.46
N LEU A 587 24.23 -8.03 -23.36
CA LEU A 587 24.86 -8.43 -22.11
C LEU A 587 25.59 -9.78 -22.26
N ALA A 588 25.01 -10.75 -22.96
CA ALA A 588 25.67 -12.03 -23.20
C ALA A 588 26.97 -11.85 -24.01
N ASP A 589 26.98 -10.99 -25.02
CA ASP A 589 28.17 -10.71 -25.83
C ASP A 589 29.24 -9.92 -25.07
N ASP A 590 28.83 -8.95 -24.25
CA ASP A 590 29.72 -8.24 -23.33
C ASP A 590 30.36 -9.24 -22.35
N LEU A 591 29.58 -10.18 -21.80
CA LEU A 591 30.08 -11.16 -20.86
C LEU A 591 31.02 -12.18 -21.48
N LYS A 592 30.83 -12.56 -22.76
CA LYS A 592 31.81 -13.38 -23.48
C LYS A 592 33.16 -12.66 -23.59
N THR A 593 33.15 -11.33 -23.66
CA THR A 593 34.36 -10.51 -23.70
C THR A 593 35.00 -10.39 -22.31
N ILE A 594 34.20 -10.17 -21.26
CA ILE A 594 34.68 -10.02 -19.88
C ILE A 594 35.14 -11.36 -19.27
N LEU A 595 34.46 -12.45 -19.63
CA LEU A 595 34.65 -13.80 -19.08
C LEU A 595 34.88 -14.83 -20.21
N PRO A 596 36.03 -14.77 -20.91
CA PRO A 596 36.29 -15.62 -22.09
C PRO A 596 36.40 -17.11 -21.75
N GLU A 597 36.67 -17.44 -20.48
CA GLU A 597 36.75 -18.83 -19.98
C GLU A 597 35.36 -19.43 -19.63
N ALA A 598 34.31 -18.62 -19.51
CA ALA A 598 32.99 -19.08 -19.08
C ALA A 598 32.14 -19.53 -20.28
N ARG A 599 31.41 -20.63 -20.12
CA ARG A 599 30.40 -21.06 -21.09
C ARG A 599 29.10 -20.31 -20.80
N ILE A 600 28.64 -19.49 -21.74
CA ILE A 600 27.50 -18.59 -21.56
C ILE A 600 26.40 -18.95 -22.56
N ASP A 601 25.16 -19.05 -22.09
CA ASP A 601 23.96 -19.19 -22.91
C ASP A 601 22.89 -18.17 -22.47
N LEU A 602 21.86 -17.99 -23.30
CA LEU A 602 20.86 -16.94 -23.10
C LEU A 602 19.43 -17.49 -23.03
N LEU A 603 18.57 -16.79 -22.29
CA LEU A 603 17.13 -17.09 -22.21
C LEU A 603 16.33 -15.78 -22.19
N HIS A 604 15.38 -15.62 -23.11
CA HIS A 604 14.53 -14.41 -23.17
C HIS A 604 13.05 -14.72 -23.41
N GLY A 605 12.19 -13.71 -23.22
CA GLY A 605 10.73 -13.84 -23.24
C GLY A 605 10.15 -14.38 -24.55
N LYS A 606 10.77 -14.02 -25.67
CA LYS A 606 10.34 -14.43 -27.02
C LYS A 606 10.66 -15.87 -27.43
N MET A 607 11.50 -16.59 -26.69
CA MET A 607 11.79 -17.98 -27.03
C MET A 607 10.51 -18.82 -26.89
N ALA A 608 10.34 -19.80 -27.78
CA ALA A 608 9.24 -20.75 -27.65
C ALA A 608 9.37 -21.53 -26.33
N ALA A 609 8.26 -21.98 -25.75
CA ALA A 609 8.29 -22.71 -24.48
C ALA A 609 9.25 -23.92 -24.54
N ALA A 610 9.21 -24.70 -25.62
CA ALA A 610 10.11 -25.83 -25.82
C ALA A 610 11.60 -25.45 -25.87
N GLU A 611 11.94 -24.27 -26.41
CA GLU A 611 13.33 -23.77 -26.44
C GLU A 611 13.79 -23.34 -25.06
N LYS A 612 12.93 -22.64 -24.29
CA LYS A 612 13.23 -22.27 -22.90
C LYS A 612 13.49 -23.50 -22.05
N ASP A 613 12.63 -24.52 -22.20
CA ASP A 613 12.76 -25.81 -21.51
C ASP A 613 14.11 -26.48 -21.84
N TYR A 614 14.48 -26.48 -23.13
CA TYR A 614 15.74 -27.04 -23.59
C TYR A 614 16.97 -26.32 -23.00
N VAL A 615 17.00 -24.99 -23.02
CA VAL A 615 18.09 -24.19 -22.43
C VAL A 615 18.21 -24.44 -20.93
N MET A 616 17.08 -24.46 -20.21
CA MET A 616 17.06 -24.70 -18.77
C MET A 616 17.55 -26.11 -18.39
N GLU A 617 17.21 -27.13 -19.18
CA GLU A 617 17.69 -28.51 -18.94
C GLU A 617 19.20 -28.61 -19.18
N ARG A 618 19.73 -27.98 -20.23
CA ARG A 618 21.17 -27.89 -20.48
C ARG A 618 21.91 -27.15 -19.36
N PHE A 619 21.31 -26.08 -18.84
CA PHE A 619 21.84 -25.37 -17.68
C PHE A 619 21.89 -26.28 -16.46
N ARG A 620 20.80 -27.01 -16.16
CA ARG A 620 20.75 -27.96 -15.04
C ARG A 620 21.81 -29.07 -15.15
N ARG A 621 22.12 -29.53 -16.35
CA ARG A 621 23.17 -30.53 -16.64
C ARG A 621 24.59 -29.95 -16.65
N ARG A 622 24.75 -28.65 -16.42
CA ARG A 622 26.02 -27.93 -16.42
C ARG A 622 26.75 -28.02 -17.77
N GLU A 623 25.99 -28.02 -18.86
CA GLU A 623 26.55 -27.89 -20.21
C GLU A 623 27.14 -26.49 -20.45
N PHE A 624 26.67 -25.50 -19.69
CA PHE A 624 27.22 -24.16 -19.61
C PHE A 624 27.16 -23.61 -18.17
N ASP A 625 27.93 -22.55 -17.90
CA ASP A 625 28.20 -22.06 -16.55
C ASP A 625 27.38 -20.82 -16.19
N ILE A 626 27.07 -19.95 -17.17
CA ILE A 626 26.32 -18.70 -16.96
C ILE A 626 25.05 -18.70 -17.82
N LEU A 627 23.90 -18.48 -17.18
CA LEU A 627 22.65 -18.19 -17.89
C LEU A 627 22.35 -16.69 -17.84
N VAL A 628 22.38 -16.04 -19.00
CA VAL A 628 21.97 -14.64 -19.15
C VAL A 628 20.49 -14.58 -19.47
N SER A 629 19.71 -13.79 -18.72
CA SER A 629 18.28 -13.72 -18.95
C SER A 629 17.64 -12.38 -18.58
N THR A 630 16.40 -12.21 -18.98
CA THR A 630 15.50 -11.16 -18.48
C THR A 630 14.73 -11.67 -17.26
N THR A 631 13.63 -11.00 -16.90
CA THR A 631 12.70 -11.39 -15.81
C THR A 631 12.05 -12.77 -16.00
N VAL A 632 12.29 -13.48 -17.10
CA VAL A 632 11.67 -14.78 -17.38
C VAL A 632 12.09 -15.87 -16.38
N ILE A 633 13.27 -15.74 -15.75
CA ILE A 633 13.71 -16.67 -14.68
C ILE A 633 12.85 -16.51 -13.41
N GLU A 634 12.06 -15.43 -13.27
CA GLU A 634 11.14 -15.23 -12.15
C GLU A 634 10.18 -16.42 -11.94
N VAL A 635 9.95 -17.28 -12.94
CA VAL A 635 9.11 -18.49 -12.83
C VAL A 635 9.86 -19.70 -13.41
N GLY A 636 10.95 -20.15 -12.75
CA GLY A 636 11.87 -21.14 -13.33
C GLY A 636 12.52 -22.17 -12.39
N VAL A 637 13.01 -23.26 -12.98
CA VAL A 637 13.57 -24.49 -12.38
C VAL A 637 14.57 -24.23 -11.25
N ASP A 638 14.52 -25.09 -10.24
CA ASP A 638 15.54 -25.20 -9.19
C ASP A 638 16.84 -25.81 -9.74
N VAL A 639 17.94 -25.05 -9.71
CA VAL A 639 19.28 -25.52 -10.07
C VAL A 639 20.18 -25.45 -8.83
N PRO A 640 20.35 -26.56 -8.07
CA PRO A 640 21.09 -26.56 -6.81
C PRO A 640 22.56 -26.12 -6.92
N ASN A 641 23.17 -26.27 -8.10
CA ASN A 641 24.56 -25.88 -8.34
C ASN A 641 24.72 -24.39 -8.74
N ALA A 642 23.61 -23.67 -8.95
CA ALA A 642 23.64 -22.23 -9.21
C ALA A 642 23.75 -21.47 -7.88
N THR A 643 24.93 -20.94 -7.58
CA THR A 643 25.24 -20.28 -6.30
C THR A 643 25.33 -18.77 -6.41
N VAL A 644 25.42 -18.21 -7.63
CA VAL A 644 25.57 -16.76 -7.83
C VAL A 644 24.41 -16.21 -8.65
N MET A 645 23.78 -15.16 -8.13
CA MET A 645 22.79 -14.33 -8.84
C MET A 645 23.39 -12.95 -9.06
N VAL A 646 23.47 -12.47 -10.29
CA VAL A 646 23.86 -11.11 -10.63
C VAL A 646 22.67 -10.42 -11.26
N ILE A 647 22.29 -9.25 -10.73
CA ILE A 647 21.20 -8.43 -11.28
C ILE A 647 21.81 -7.11 -11.75
N GLU A 648 21.90 -6.95 -13.06
CA GLU A 648 22.32 -5.72 -13.74
C GLU A 648 21.19 -4.70 -13.73
N ASN A 649 21.53 -3.41 -13.57
CA ASN A 649 20.57 -2.31 -13.48
C ASN A 649 19.48 -2.56 -12.43
N ALA A 650 19.88 -3.01 -11.23
CA ALA A 650 18.98 -3.41 -10.16
C ALA A 650 17.96 -2.31 -9.78
N GLU A 651 18.28 -1.03 -10.03
CA GLU A 651 17.36 0.10 -9.86
C GLU A 651 16.10 0.05 -10.72
N ARG A 652 16.05 -0.79 -11.75
CA ARG A 652 14.88 -0.90 -12.63
C ARG A 652 13.87 -1.95 -12.18
N PHE A 653 14.23 -2.77 -11.21
CA PHE A 653 13.36 -3.81 -10.68
C PHE A 653 12.59 -3.34 -9.43
N GLY A 654 11.37 -3.84 -9.26
CA GLY A 654 10.65 -3.74 -7.99
C GLY A 654 11.30 -4.60 -6.90
N LEU A 655 11.09 -4.28 -5.62
CA LEU A 655 11.71 -5.05 -4.52
C LEU A 655 11.23 -6.50 -4.50
N ALA A 656 9.95 -6.74 -4.79
CA ALA A 656 9.39 -8.08 -4.87
C ALA A 656 10.07 -8.93 -5.97
N GLN A 657 10.35 -8.35 -7.13
CA GLN A 657 11.05 -9.02 -8.23
C GLN A 657 12.49 -9.34 -7.85
N LEU A 658 13.21 -8.38 -7.25
CA LEU A 658 14.57 -8.60 -6.75
C LEU A 658 14.62 -9.74 -5.73
N HIS A 659 13.62 -9.83 -4.85
CA HIS A 659 13.50 -10.91 -3.87
C HIS A 659 13.24 -12.28 -4.52
N GLN A 660 12.31 -12.35 -5.49
CA GLN A 660 12.06 -13.57 -6.24
C GLN A 660 13.31 -14.05 -7.01
N LEU A 661 14.00 -13.13 -7.69
CA LEU A 661 15.25 -13.41 -8.40
C LEU A 661 16.32 -13.90 -7.43
N ARG A 662 16.54 -13.20 -6.31
CA ARG A 662 17.46 -13.65 -5.26
C ARG A 662 17.14 -15.07 -4.79
N GLY A 663 15.86 -15.41 -4.61
CA GLY A 663 15.40 -16.74 -4.19
C GLY A 663 15.64 -17.87 -5.20
N ARG A 664 16.14 -17.58 -6.41
CA ARG A 664 16.52 -18.59 -7.41
C ARG A 664 17.87 -19.26 -7.13
N VAL A 665 18.69 -18.68 -6.26
CA VAL A 665 19.93 -19.29 -5.73
C VAL A 665 19.76 -19.70 -4.26
N GLY A 666 20.75 -20.37 -3.66
CA GLY A 666 20.66 -20.82 -2.26
C GLY A 666 19.75 -22.02 -2.06
N ARG A 667 19.75 -22.92 -3.05
CA ARG A 667 18.97 -24.17 -3.08
C ARG A 667 19.80 -25.40 -2.65
N GLY A 668 21.13 -25.33 -2.81
CA GLY A 668 22.08 -26.34 -2.36
C GLY A 668 22.68 -26.02 -0.97
N SER A 669 23.62 -26.86 -0.53
CA SER A 669 24.37 -26.67 0.73
C SER A 669 25.51 -25.64 0.65
N ALA A 670 25.83 -25.18 -0.57
CA ALA A 670 26.90 -24.22 -0.78
C ALA A 670 26.43 -22.78 -0.52
N GLN A 671 27.33 -21.97 0.05
CA GLN A 671 27.10 -20.54 0.24
C GLN A 671 26.73 -19.89 -1.10
N SER A 672 25.64 -19.13 -1.09
CA SER A 672 25.11 -18.47 -2.28
C SER A 672 25.15 -16.95 -2.13
N TYR A 673 25.32 -16.27 -3.26
CA TYR A 673 25.57 -14.83 -3.33
C TYR A 673 24.60 -14.16 -4.29
N CYS A 674 24.13 -12.98 -3.92
CA CYS A 674 23.32 -12.12 -4.77
C CYS A 674 24.00 -10.76 -4.93
N VAL A 675 24.38 -10.41 -6.15
CA VAL A 675 25.08 -9.17 -6.48
C VAL A 675 24.11 -8.27 -7.23
N LEU A 676 23.82 -7.11 -6.64
CA LEU A 676 22.97 -6.09 -7.23
C LEU A 676 23.86 -5.00 -7.81
N ILE A 677 23.91 -4.85 -9.14
CA ILE A 677 24.68 -3.81 -9.81
C ILE A 677 23.73 -2.68 -10.15
N ALA A 678 24.03 -1.46 -9.67
CA ALA A 678 23.20 -0.29 -9.92
C ALA A 678 24.01 0.89 -10.47
N GLY A 679 23.50 1.49 -11.55
CA GLY A 679 24.09 2.68 -12.18
C GLY A 679 23.55 3.99 -11.62
N GLU A 680 22.29 4.02 -11.21
CA GLU A 680 21.63 5.25 -10.71
C GLU A 680 21.96 5.55 -9.23
N HIS A 681 22.15 6.84 -8.91
CA HIS A 681 22.60 7.29 -7.58
C HIS A 681 21.56 8.05 -6.76
N SER A 682 20.28 8.05 -7.17
CA SER A 682 19.26 8.77 -6.41
C SER A 682 19.11 8.22 -4.99
N GLN A 683 18.89 9.09 -4.00
CA GLN A 683 18.76 8.65 -2.60
C GLN A 683 17.56 7.71 -2.40
N LYS A 684 16.47 7.91 -3.16
CA LYS A 684 15.28 7.04 -3.14
C LYS A 684 15.62 5.63 -3.61
N THR A 685 16.28 5.51 -4.77
CA THR A 685 16.71 4.22 -5.34
C THR A 685 17.69 3.50 -4.42
N ARG A 686 18.69 4.21 -3.88
CA ARG A 686 19.68 3.62 -2.96
C ARG A 686 19.05 3.15 -1.66
N LYS A 687 18.09 3.91 -1.10
CA LYS A 687 17.36 3.51 0.11
C LYS A 687 16.56 2.24 -0.14
N ARG A 688 15.91 2.12 -1.30
CA ARG A 688 15.18 0.90 -1.72
C ARG A 688 16.12 -0.29 -1.84
N LEU A 689 17.21 -0.19 -2.62
CA LEU A 689 18.14 -1.30 -2.83
C LEU A 689 18.87 -1.74 -1.55
N LYS A 690 19.07 -0.83 -0.59
CA LYS A 690 19.61 -1.20 0.73
C LYS A 690 18.67 -2.09 1.55
N ILE A 691 17.37 -2.07 1.28
CA ILE A 691 16.41 -2.93 2.00
C ILE A 691 16.59 -4.38 1.60
N ILE A 692 16.74 -4.66 0.30
CA ILE A 692 16.99 -6.02 -0.20
C ILE A 692 18.41 -6.50 0.19
N GLU A 693 19.38 -5.60 0.31
CA GLU A 693 20.71 -5.93 0.86
C GLU A 693 20.67 -6.26 2.36
N GLY A 694 19.87 -5.51 3.13
CA GLY A 694 19.84 -5.59 4.59
C GLY A 694 18.90 -6.66 5.18
N SER A 695 17.96 -7.20 4.41
CA SER A 695 17.02 -8.22 4.88
C SER A 695 16.90 -9.38 3.90
N THR A 696 16.93 -10.61 4.43
CA THR A 696 16.57 -11.83 3.68
C THR A 696 15.10 -12.17 3.76
N ASP A 697 14.35 -11.55 4.69
CA ASP A 697 12.95 -11.85 4.95
C ASP A 697 12.04 -11.20 3.91
N GLY A 698 11.35 -12.02 3.12
CA GLY A 698 10.42 -11.57 2.10
C GLY A 698 9.24 -10.73 2.63
N PHE A 699 8.81 -10.91 3.88
CA PHE A 699 7.73 -10.12 4.49
C PHE A 699 8.17 -8.68 4.74
N VAL A 700 9.38 -8.51 5.30
CA VAL A 700 9.98 -7.18 5.51
C VAL A 700 10.16 -6.45 4.18
N ILE A 701 10.58 -7.18 3.13
CA ILE A 701 10.77 -6.61 1.80
C ILE A 701 9.45 -6.19 1.16
N ALA A 702 8.40 -6.99 1.29
CA ALA A 702 7.09 -6.68 0.74
C ALA A 702 6.43 -5.48 1.43
N GLU A 703 6.55 -5.38 2.75
CA GLU A 703 6.08 -4.21 3.52
C GLU A 703 6.82 -2.94 3.09
N ALA A 704 8.14 -3.03 2.90
CA ALA A 704 8.94 -1.93 2.38
C ALA A 704 8.58 -1.54 0.95
N ASP A 705 8.32 -2.51 0.05
CA ASP A 705 7.89 -2.25 -1.32
C ASP A 705 6.57 -1.48 -1.35
N LEU A 706 5.60 -1.92 -0.54
CA LEU A 706 4.30 -1.30 -0.42
C LEU A 706 4.42 0.15 0.08
N LYS A 707 5.24 0.40 1.11
CA LYS A 707 5.53 1.75 1.63
C LYS A 707 6.22 2.66 0.61
N LEU A 708 7.08 2.10 -0.25
CA LEU A 708 7.87 2.87 -1.22
C LEU A 708 7.13 3.23 -2.50
N ARG A 709 6.21 2.36 -2.97
CA ARG A 709 5.33 2.64 -4.12
C ARG A 709 4.36 3.78 -3.83
N GLY A 710 3.91 3.89 -2.58
CA GLY A 710 2.93 4.88 -2.16
C GLY A 710 1.56 4.70 -2.84
N PRO A 711 0.54 5.45 -2.42
CA PRO A 711 -0.84 5.27 -2.88
C PRO A 711 -1.08 5.60 -4.36
N GLY A 712 -0.14 6.25 -5.05
CA GLY A 712 -0.30 6.76 -6.43
C GLY A 712 -0.16 5.70 -7.53
N GLU A 713 0.73 4.72 -7.39
CA GLU A 713 0.92 3.66 -8.40
C GLU A 713 -0.10 2.52 -8.30
N LEU A 714 -0.65 2.29 -7.09
CA LEU A 714 -1.81 1.40 -6.88
C LEU A 714 -3.07 1.92 -7.60
N ARG A 715 -3.16 3.23 -7.86
CA ARG A 715 -4.23 3.83 -8.67
C ARG A 715 -4.00 3.68 -10.18
N GLY A 716 -2.74 3.52 -10.63
CA GLY A 716 -2.34 3.62 -12.04
C GLY A 716 -2.58 2.35 -12.87
N THR A 717 -2.61 1.19 -12.23
CA THR A 717 -3.13 -0.05 -12.83
C THR A 717 -4.33 -0.48 -12.02
N ARG A 718 -5.52 -0.43 -12.63
CA ARG A 718 -6.74 -1.02 -12.09
C ARG A 718 -6.50 -2.52 -11.90
N GLN A 719 -5.85 -2.91 -10.80
CA GLN A 719 -5.84 -4.29 -10.38
C GLN A 719 -7.29 -4.63 -10.05
N SER A 720 -7.89 -5.46 -10.91
CA SER A 720 -9.22 -6.02 -10.73
C SER A 720 -9.27 -6.71 -9.37
N GLY A 721 -9.86 -6.08 -8.36
CA GLY A 721 -9.99 -6.67 -7.04
C GLY A 721 -9.76 -5.75 -5.83
N ILE A 722 -9.29 -4.52 -6.00
CA ILE A 722 -9.14 -3.58 -4.87
C ILE A 722 -10.32 -2.59 -4.86
N PRO A 723 -11.06 -2.44 -3.75
CA PRO A 723 -12.15 -1.46 -3.65
C PRO A 723 -11.64 -0.02 -3.80
N ASP A 724 -12.50 0.88 -4.26
CA ASP A 724 -12.19 2.30 -4.43
C ASP A 724 -12.14 3.01 -3.05
N LEU A 725 -11.00 2.89 -2.38
CA LEU A 725 -10.70 3.56 -1.11
C LEU A 725 -10.30 5.01 -1.38
N ARG A 726 -11.03 5.98 -0.81
CA ARG A 726 -10.84 7.41 -1.12
C ARG A 726 -9.73 8.03 -0.27
N LEU A 727 -9.64 7.64 1.00
CA LEU A 727 -8.66 8.17 1.98
C LEU A 727 -7.66 7.13 2.47
N ALA A 728 -8.05 5.85 2.43
CA ALA A 728 -7.27 4.76 3.00
C ALA A 728 -5.97 4.51 2.21
N ASP A 729 -4.91 4.23 2.96
CA ASP A 729 -3.60 3.87 2.45
C ASP A 729 -3.20 2.50 2.98
N LEU A 730 -3.48 1.46 2.18
CA LEU A 730 -3.23 0.05 2.52
C LEU A 730 -1.77 -0.21 2.95
N ALA A 731 -0.83 0.64 2.52
CA ALA A 731 0.59 0.53 2.85
C ALA A 731 0.93 0.94 4.28
N ASN A 732 0.25 1.99 4.76
CA ASN A 732 0.61 2.68 6.00
C ASN A 732 -0.41 2.44 7.11
N ASP A 733 -1.61 1.97 6.77
CA ASP A 733 -2.73 1.84 7.70
C ASP A 733 -2.92 0.41 8.26
N THR A 734 -1.88 -0.45 8.24
CA THR A 734 -1.97 -1.86 8.71
C THR A 734 -2.64 -2.00 10.08
N GLY A 735 -2.25 -1.17 11.06
CA GLY A 735 -2.85 -1.20 12.39
C GLY A 735 -4.32 -0.76 12.42
N ILE A 736 -4.73 0.16 11.53
CA ILE A 736 -6.14 0.60 11.42
C ILE A 736 -6.98 -0.53 10.81
N ILE A 737 -6.45 -1.23 9.80
CA ILE A 737 -7.10 -2.36 9.14
C ILE A 737 -7.37 -3.49 10.17
N GLU A 738 -6.36 -3.86 10.97
CA GLU A 738 -6.52 -4.89 11.99
C GLU A 738 -7.59 -4.55 13.03
N GLN A 739 -7.61 -3.30 13.50
CA GLN A 739 -8.61 -2.80 14.44
C GLN A 739 -10.02 -2.77 13.83
N ALA A 740 -10.13 -2.32 12.59
CA ALA A 740 -11.40 -2.30 11.86
C ALA A 740 -11.95 -3.72 11.65
N ARG A 741 -11.08 -4.68 11.34
CA ARG A 741 -11.43 -6.10 11.20
C ARG A 741 -11.88 -6.73 12.50
N GLU A 742 -11.18 -6.46 13.61
CA GLU A 742 -11.57 -6.92 14.95
C GLU A 742 -12.99 -6.44 15.28
N LEU A 743 -13.27 -5.15 15.02
CA LEU A 743 -14.59 -4.58 15.23
C LEU A 743 -15.64 -5.19 14.29
N ALA A 744 -15.32 -5.39 13.02
CA ALA A 744 -16.21 -6.01 12.05
C ALA A 744 -16.64 -7.41 12.48
N LYS A 745 -15.68 -8.26 12.89
CA LYS A 745 -15.95 -9.60 13.44
C LYS A 745 -16.83 -9.54 14.68
N HIS A 746 -16.56 -8.60 15.58
CA HIS A 746 -17.38 -8.44 16.79
C HIS A 746 -18.81 -8.00 16.44
N ILE A 747 -19.00 -7.08 15.50
CA ILE A 747 -20.33 -6.65 15.06
C ILE A 747 -21.11 -7.83 14.51
N LEU A 748 -20.53 -8.59 13.57
CA LEU A 748 -21.19 -9.73 12.93
C LEU A 748 -21.46 -10.89 13.88
N ALA A 749 -20.57 -11.14 14.85
CA ALA A 749 -20.82 -12.17 15.87
C ALA A 749 -22.06 -11.89 16.75
N ASN A 750 -22.44 -10.61 16.91
CA ASN A 750 -23.59 -10.20 17.73
C ASN A 750 -24.83 -9.82 16.92
N ASP A 751 -24.65 -9.35 15.68
CA ASP A 751 -25.72 -8.99 14.76
C ASP A 751 -25.32 -9.35 13.31
N PRO A 752 -25.42 -10.63 12.92
CA PRO A 752 -24.99 -11.11 11.60
C PRO A 752 -25.72 -10.43 10.43
N LYS A 753 -26.95 -9.94 10.66
CA LYS A 753 -27.78 -9.32 9.62
C LYS A 753 -27.74 -7.79 9.64
N LEU A 754 -26.98 -7.20 10.57
CA LEU A 754 -26.93 -5.74 10.78
C LEU A 754 -28.33 -5.12 10.91
N GLU A 755 -29.22 -5.76 11.67
CA GLU A 755 -30.61 -5.32 11.85
C GLU A 755 -30.77 -4.26 12.96
N HIS A 756 -29.77 -4.11 13.82
CA HIS A 756 -29.82 -3.16 14.92
C HIS A 756 -30.02 -1.71 14.41
N PRO A 757 -30.94 -0.90 14.99
CA PRO A 757 -31.27 0.44 14.49
C PRO A 757 -30.07 1.39 14.34
N ARG A 758 -29.09 1.31 15.26
CA ARG A 758 -27.85 2.11 15.18
C ARG A 758 -26.94 1.75 14.02
N LEU A 759 -27.09 0.55 13.45
CA LEU A 759 -26.32 0.06 12.31
C LEU A 759 -27.05 0.30 10.98
N GLN A 760 -28.24 0.90 10.98
CA GLN A 760 -28.98 1.22 9.75
C GLN A 760 -28.20 2.15 8.83
N TYR A 761 -27.54 3.18 9.39
CA TYR A 761 -26.67 4.05 8.62
C TYR A 761 -25.53 3.26 7.98
N LEU A 762 -24.88 2.40 8.77
CA LEU A 762 -23.79 1.54 8.31
C LEU A 762 -24.24 0.56 7.20
N ARG A 763 -25.43 -0.03 7.33
CA ARG A 763 -26.04 -0.89 6.31
C ARG A 763 -26.37 -0.13 5.03
N SER A 764 -26.92 1.08 5.14
CA SER A 764 -27.22 1.93 3.97
C SER A 764 -25.94 2.33 3.23
N GLU A 765 -24.86 2.60 3.97
CA GLU A 765 -23.56 2.94 3.42
C GLU A 765 -22.90 1.75 2.72
N LEU A 766 -22.99 0.54 3.32
CA LEU A 766 -22.57 -0.71 2.68
C LEU A 766 -23.32 -0.96 1.36
N GLN A 767 -24.64 -0.78 1.35
CA GLN A 767 -25.47 -0.99 0.15
C GLN A 767 -25.13 0.01 -0.98
N ASN A 768 -24.95 1.29 -0.67
CA ASN A 768 -24.60 2.29 -1.68
C ASN A 768 -23.17 2.10 -2.23
N ARG A 769 -22.21 1.72 -1.39
CA ARG A 769 -20.84 1.38 -1.81
C ARG A 769 -20.77 0.06 -2.60
N SER A 770 -21.72 -0.84 -2.39
CA SER A 770 -21.82 -2.08 -3.17
C SER A 770 -22.31 -1.86 -4.61
N GLN A 771 -23.16 -0.85 -4.84
CA GLN A 771 -23.65 -0.50 -6.18
C GLN A 771 -22.61 0.23 -7.04
N SER A 772 -21.70 0.98 -6.41
CA SER A 772 -20.62 1.71 -7.09
C SER A 772 -19.41 0.83 -7.41
N VAL A 773 -19.23 -0.26 -6.68
CA VAL A 773 -18.20 -1.27 -6.92
C VAL A 773 -18.91 -2.60 -7.14
N ALA A 774 -19.37 -2.83 -8.36
CA ALA A 774 -19.71 -4.15 -8.87
C ALA A 774 -18.44 -5.01 -8.90
N PHE A 775 -18.03 -5.46 -7.72
CA PHE A 775 -17.06 -6.51 -7.54
C PHE A 775 -17.74 -7.76 -8.09
N ARG A 776 -17.42 -8.11 -9.33
CA ARG A 776 -17.87 -9.36 -9.94
C ARG A 776 -17.39 -10.48 -9.02
N GLU A 777 -18.35 -11.16 -8.41
CA GLU A 777 -18.25 -12.45 -7.72
C GLU A 777 -16.92 -13.14 -7.98
N VAL A 778 -15.98 -12.91 -7.05
CA VAL A 778 -14.84 -13.79 -6.83
C VAL A 778 -15.32 -14.77 -5.78
N ILE A 779 -15.99 -15.80 -6.31
CA ILE A 779 -16.12 -17.20 -5.91
C ILE A 779 -16.96 -17.84 -7.02
#